data_AF-A0AAE0RHQ8-F1
#
_entry.id   AF-A0AAE0RHQ8-F1
#
_cell.length_a   1.000
_cell.length_b   1.000
_cell.length_c   1.000
_cell.angle_alpha   90.00
_cell.angle_beta   90.00
_cell.angle_gamma   90.00
#
_symmetry.space_group_name_H-M   'P 1'
#
loop_
_entity.id
_entity.type
_entity.pdbx_description
1 polymer ?
#
loop_
_entity_poly.entity_id
_entity_poly.type
_entity_poly.pdbx_seq_one_letter_code
_entity_poly.pdbx_strand_id
1 'polypeptide(L)'
;MLRATVILCVLAACSCAPPRSCQPGDQDLVQCTDMVLSYCQDVPYSQVVFPNLIGQQSRQEAEQSTEYLLLNVLHGLLGGECLPELRLLGCSVLAPRCQNHARVKPCRSSCEAVKKNCVHAFDGIRMAWPYFLDCDRFFAAEEEGCHDPLSDFRARQDVALSSISDGGHATVLQFTYHTNAQMFSILKKTAANCPHISRTYSIGRSVEGKDLLVIEFSSNPGQHELLEPEIKLIGNMHGNEVLGRQLLIYLAQYLCSEYLLGNERIQSLINHTRIHLLPSMNPDGYEIAASEVADSNDPENTNPEGHLYNGWVSGRANAQNIDLNRNFPDLTSIYYNRRRFVRFRTDHLPIPDSYWLNKVAPETYAVMKWLRSIPFVISASLHGGELVISYPFDFSRHPQEEKIFSPTPDEQIFKQLARTYADAHATMASNETQRCGGSFSSRGGIINGAQWYSFAGGMSDFNYLHTNCLELTVELGCDKFPSEEELYPEWRRNKEALLSFMESVHRGIKGVVRDRDGNGIKGAIISVRGIRHDITTAEDGDYWRLLIPGVYIVTATAPGYSKVMKRIKLPHTMQKTGRVDFVLKREPVEPDLDYLNIPELDNYDRFDPFNAFEQHNEPDRGENGEERSEKPWWWAYFSQLGTSPPTWLLRNY
;
A
#
# COMPACT_ATOMS: atom_id res chain seq x y z
N MET A 1 -39.26 -74.07 -34.12
CA MET A 1 -40.67 -74.13 -34.56
C MET A 1 -41.31 -72.81 -34.14
N LEU A 2 -41.23 -71.74 -34.93
CA LEU A 2 -42.04 -71.38 -36.12
C LEU A 2 -43.55 -71.23 -35.85
N ARG A 3 -44.01 -69.98 -36.01
CA ARG A 3 -45.31 -69.52 -36.58
C ARG A 3 -46.56 -69.69 -35.70
N ALA A 4 -47.58 -68.83 -35.74
CA ALA A 4 -47.93 -67.59 -36.46
C ALA A 4 -49.18 -67.01 -35.73
N THR A 5 -49.36 -65.69 -35.53
CA THR A 5 -50.06 -64.72 -36.42
C THR A 5 -51.50 -65.17 -36.77
N VAL A 6 -52.60 -64.39 -36.73
CA VAL A 6 -52.93 -63.00 -37.11
C VAL A 6 -54.45 -62.76 -36.75
N ILE A 7 -54.92 -61.49 -36.79
CA ILE A 7 -56.27 -60.96 -37.18
C ILE A 7 -57.26 -60.71 -36.01
N LEU A 8 -58.09 -59.65 -35.94
CA LEU A 8 -58.25 -58.27 -36.46
C LEU A 8 -59.68 -57.86 -36.01
N CYS A 9 -60.01 -56.57 -36.13
CA CYS A 9 -61.37 -55.99 -36.23
C CYS A 9 -62.16 -55.65 -34.96
N VAL A 10 -61.83 -54.45 -34.46
CA VAL A 10 -62.69 -53.26 -34.29
C VAL A 10 -64.11 -53.33 -34.89
N LEU A 11 -65.12 -52.90 -34.10
CA LEU A 11 -66.31 -52.09 -34.48
C LEU A 11 -66.90 -51.51 -33.15
N ALA A 12 -66.73 -50.21 -32.89
CA ALA A 12 -67.72 -49.12 -33.06
C ALA A 12 -68.71 -48.96 -31.88
N ALA A 13 -69.15 -47.81 -31.40
CA ALA A 13 -68.79 -46.37 -31.44
C ALA A 13 -69.80 -45.63 -30.52
N CYS A 14 -69.55 -44.33 -30.24
CA CYS A 14 -70.35 -43.29 -29.55
C CYS A 14 -70.17 -43.16 -28.01
N SER A 15 -69.38 -42.22 -27.47
CA SER A 15 -69.53 -40.72 -27.37
C SER A 15 -70.58 -40.29 -26.34
N CYS A 16 -70.40 -39.43 -25.33
CA CYS A 16 -69.33 -38.52 -24.85
C CYS A 16 -69.58 -38.19 -23.35
N ALA A 17 -68.54 -37.94 -22.54
CA ALA A 17 -68.50 -37.00 -21.38
C ALA A 17 -67.04 -36.82 -20.88
N PRO A 18 -66.68 -35.76 -20.12
CA PRO A 18 -65.83 -34.60 -20.48
C PRO A 18 -64.37 -34.73 -19.94
N PRO A 19 -63.47 -33.71 -20.06
CA PRO A 19 -62.05 -33.91 -19.78
C PRO A 19 -61.84 -34.07 -18.27
N ARG A 20 -61.15 -35.14 -17.87
CA ARG A 20 -60.65 -35.25 -16.50
C ARG A 20 -59.60 -34.16 -16.30
N SER A 21 -59.96 -33.20 -15.47
CA SER A 21 -59.06 -32.29 -14.78
C SER A 21 -57.85 -33.05 -14.26
N CYS A 22 -56.65 -32.68 -14.67
CA CYS A 22 -55.45 -33.00 -13.91
C CYS A 22 -55.61 -32.34 -12.53
N GLN A 23 -55.80 -33.16 -11.50
CA GLN A 23 -55.66 -32.67 -10.13
C GLN A 23 -54.18 -32.26 -9.94
N PRO A 24 -53.90 -31.12 -9.29
CA PRO A 24 -52.56 -30.82 -8.82
C PRO A 24 -52.27 -31.82 -7.68
N GLY A 25 -51.54 -32.88 -8.00
CA GLY A 25 -51.03 -33.83 -7.02
C GLY A 25 -49.90 -33.17 -6.22
N ASP A 26 -50.03 -33.23 -4.90
CA ASP A 26 -49.03 -33.03 -3.84
C ASP A 26 -47.89 -32.04 -4.12
N GLN A 27 -48.00 -30.85 -3.52
CA GLN A 27 -46.83 -30.02 -3.25
C GLN A 27 -45.91 -30.81 -2.30
N ASP A 28 -44.77 -31.28 -2.82
CA ASP A 28 -43.66 -31.74 -1.99
C ASP A 28 -43.37 -30.66 -0.93
N LEU A 29 -43.66 -30.97 0.34
CA LEU A 29 -43.38 -30.09 1.47
C LEU A 29 -41.88 -29.85 1.52
N VAL A 30 -41.45 -28.64 1.16
CA VAL A 30 -40.03 -28.32 1.10
C VAL A 30 -39.48 -28.17 2.51
N GLN A 31 -38.51 -29.01 2.88
CA GLN A 31 -37.94 -29.03 4.22
C GLN A 31 -36.95 -27.88 4.39
N CYS A 32 -37.25 -26.96 5.32
CA CYS A 32 -36.31 -25.91 5.72
C CYS A 32 -35.19 -26.50 6.59
N THR A 33 -33.97 -25.99 6.41
CA THR A 33 -32.79 -26.35 7.21
C THR A 33 -32.10 -25.09 7.72
N ASP A 34 -31.39 -25.19 8.83
CA ASP A 34 -30.59 -24.07 9.34
C ASP A 34 -29.48 -23.66 8.36
N MET A 35 -29.16 -22.37 8.32
CA MET A 35 -28.06 -21.82 7.53
C MET A 35 -26.72 -22.23 8.14
N VAL A 36 -25.94 -23.02 7.40
CA VAL A 36 -24.61 -23.48 7.86
C VAL A 36 -23.50 -23.19 6.84
N LEU A 37 -23.77 -22.42 5.79
CA LEU A 37 -22.73 -21.93 4.89
C LEU A 37 -21.96 -20.79 5.58
N SER A 38 -20.72 -21.06 5.99
CA SER A 38 -19.89 -20.16 6.80
C SER A 38 -19.75 -18.76 6.20
N TYR A 39 -19.64 -18.65 4.87
CA TYR A 39 -19.47 -17.37 4.18
C TYR A 39 -20.76 -16.54 4.02
N CYS A 40 -21.91 -17.13 4.33
CA CYS A 40 -23.23 -16.54 4.15
C CYS A 40 -23.99 -16.29 5.46
N GLN A 41 -23.38 -16.51 6.62
CA GLN A 41 -24.05 -16.52 7.94
C GLN A 41 -24.72 -15.20 8.35
N ASP A 42 -24.36 -14.09 7.72
CA ASP A 42 -24.78 -12.74 8.08
C ASP A 42 -25.89 -12.17 7.17
N VAL A 43 -26.51 -13.02 6.35
CA VAL A 43 -27.79 -12.68 5.71
C VAL A 43 -28.91 -12.61 6.77
N PRO A 44 -30.00 -11.86 6.54
CA PRO A 44 -30.98 -11.53 7.59
C PRO A 44 -32.00 -12.67 7.89
N TYR A 45 -31.63 -13.93 7.63
CA TYR A 45 -32.47 -15.09 7.87
C TYR A 45 -31.64 -16.33 8.21
N SER A 46 -32.19 -17.20 9.05
CA SER A 46 -31.51 -18.41 9.53
C SER A 46 -31.97 -19.71 8.86
N GLN A 47 -33.12 -19.70 8.16
CA GLN A 47 -33.70 -20.88 7.51
C GLN A 47 -33.49 -20.83 5.99
N VAL A 48 -32.87 -21.87 5.44
CA VAL A 48 -32.60 -22.04 4.00
C VAL A 48 -33.27 -23.28 3.45
N VAL A 49 -33.29 -23.38 2.13
CA VAL A 49 -33.94 -24.51 1.45
C VAL A 49 -33.11 -25.02 0.26
N PHE A 50 -33.04 -26.34 0.14
CA PHE A 50 -32.45 -27.04 -1.01
C PHE A 50 -33.53 -27.82 -1.79
N PRO A 51 -33.42 -27.98 -3.13
CA PRO A 51 -32.33 -27.44 -3.94
C PRO A 51 -32.32 -25.91 -3.98
N ASN A 52 -31.17 -25.28 -4.11
CA ASN A 52 -31.09 -23.82 -4.14
C ASN A 52 -31.59 -23.26 -5.49
N LEU A 53 -31.49 -21.94 -5.71
CA LEU A 53 -32.04 -21.31 -6.92
C LEU A 53 -31.33 -21.72 -8.21
N ILE A 54 -30.09 -22.20 -8.13
CA ILE A 54 -29.34 -22.74 -9.28
C ILE A 54 -29.43 -24.27 -9.41
N GLY A 55 -30.17 -24.94 -8.52
CA GLY A 55 -30.51 -26.36 -8.63
C GLY A 55 -29.58 -27.34 -7.88
N GLN A 56 -28.63 -26.84 -7.09
CA GLN A 56 -27.77 -27.69 -6.24
C GLN A 56 -28.61 -28.32 -5.14
N GLN A 57 -28.49 -29.63 -4.92
CA GLN A 57 -29.39 -30.44 -4.10
C GLN A 57 -29.05 -30.43 -2.61
N SER A 58 -27.82 -30.04 -2.25
CA SER A 58 -27.36 -30.05 -0.87
C SER A 58 -26.37 -28.95 -0.57
N ARG A 59 -26.17 -28.68 0.72
CA ARG A 59 -25.12 -27.79 1.22
C ARG A 59 -23.74 -28.19 0.73
N GLN A 60 -23.39 -29.47 0.80
CA GLN A 60 -22.05 -29.95 0.43
C GLN A 60 -21.77 -29.70 -1.05
N GLU A 61 -22.79 -29.85 -1.90
CA GLU A 61 -22.70 -29.55 -3.33
C GLU A 61 -22.51 -28.05 -3.58
N ALA A 62 -23.17 -27.20 -2.80
CA ALA A 62 -22.98 -25.75 -2.86
C ALA A 62 -21.57 -25.31 -2.41
N GLU A 63 -21.05 -25.85 -1.29
CA GLU A 63 -19.71 -25.48 -0.77
C GLU A 63 -18.57 -25.89 -1.71
N GLN A 64 -18.75 -26.98 -2.46
CA GLN A 64 -17.78 -27.48 -3.44
C GLN A 64 -17.92 -26.82 -4.81
N SER A 65 -18.92 -25.95 -4.99
CA SER A 65 -19.24 -25.35 -6.28
C SER A 65 -18.35 -24.17 -6.62
N THR A 66 -18.15 -23.94 -7.92
CA THR A 66 -17.36 -22.82 -8.41
C THR A 66 -18.04 -21.47 -8.12
N GLU A 67 -19.36 -21.45 -8.00
CA GLU A 67 -20.15 -20.27 -7.61
C GLU A 67 -19.86 -19.86 -6.17
N TYR A 68 -19.80 -20.81 -5.22
CA TYR A 68 -19.44 -20.52 -3.83
C TYR A 68 -17.97 -20.12 -3.70
N LEU A 69 -17.07 -20.80 -4.44
CA LEU A 69 -15.66 -20.39 -4.54
C LEU A 69 -15.52 -18.97 -5.05
N LEU A 70 -16.24 -18.61 -6.12
CA LEU A 70 -16.23 -17.25 -6.67
C LEU A 70 -16.61 -16.24 -5.58
N LEU A 71 -17.71 -16.46 -4.84
CA LEU A 71 -18.11 -15.57 -3.76
C LEU A 71 -17.00 -15.37 -2.72
N ASN A 72 -16.30 -16.44 -2.32
CA ASN A 72 -15.20 -16.38 -1.37
C ASN A 72 -14.02 -15.53 -1.87
N VAL A 73 -13.71 -15.59 -3.18
CA VAL A 73 -12.56 -14.89 -3.76
C VAL A 73 -12.89 -13.50 -4.31
N LEU A 74 -14.18 -13.16 -4.48
CA LEU A 74 -14.61 -11.86 -5.02
C LEU A 74 -14.01 -10.68 -4.26
N HIS A 75 -13.81 -10.81 -2.95
CA HIS A 75 -13.16 -9.77 -2.14
C HIS A 75 -11.74 -9.47 -2.60
N GLY A 76 -10.93 -10.50 -2.83
CA GLY A 76 -9.59 -10.34 -3.36
C GLY A 76 -9.57 -9.95 -4.84
N LEU A 77 -10.48 -10.49 -5.66
CA LEU A 77 -10.51 -10.24 -7.10
C LEU A 77 -10.93 -8.82 -7.45
N LEU A 78 -11.88 -8.24 -6.72
CA LEU A 78 -12.40 -6.89 -6.94
C LEU A 78 -11.73 -5.84 -6.04
N GLY A 79 -10.68 -6.19 -5.30
CA GLY A 79 -9.98 -5.26 -4.41
C GLY A 79 -10.87 -4.64 -3.33
N GLY A 80 -11.84 -5.41 -2.83
CA GLY A 80 -12.83 -4.99 -1.84
C GLY A 80 -13.99 -4.13 -2.36
N GLU A 81 -13.97 -3.73 -3.63
CA GLU A 81 -15.07 -2.98 -4.24
C GLU A 81 -16.32 -3.87 -4.35
N CYS A 82 -17.51 -3.29 -4.16
CA CYS A 82 -18.81 -3.97 -4.26
C CYS A 82 -19.15 -5.04 -3.20
N LEU A 83 -18.37 -5.13 -2.13
CA LEU A 83 -18.69 -5.93 -0.95
C LEU A 83 -19.08 -5.02 0.22
N PRO A 84 -20.06 -5.42 1.05
CA PRO A 84 -20.66 -6.76 1.16
C PRO A 84 -21.82 -7.05 0.19
N GLU A 85 -22.27 -6.07 -0.62
CA GLU A 85 -23.48 -6.15 -1.46
C GLU A 85 -23.52 -7.38 -2.38
N LEU A 86 -22.44 -7.63 -3.16
CA LEU A 86 -22.36 -8.80 -4.06
C LEU A 86 -22.40 -10.14 -3.33
N ARG A 87 -21.80 -10.21 -2.13
CA ARG A 87 -21.77 -11.43 -1.34
C ARG A 87 -23.15 -11.73 -0.76
N LEU A 88 -23.82 -10.74 -0.17
CA LEU A 88 -25.18 -10.90 0.34
C LEU A 88 -26.16 -11.28 -0.78
N LEU A 89 -26.02 -10.67 -1.95
CA LEU A 89 -26.80 -10.99 -3.14
C LEU A 89 -26.54 -12.43 -3.61
N GLY A 90 -25.28 -12.84 -3.75
CA GLY A 90 -24.91 -14.20 -4.15
C GLY A 90 -25.34 -15.27 -3.13
N CYS A 91 -25.18 -14.99 -1.84
CA CYS A 91 -25.66 -15.86 -0.77
C CYS A 91 -27.17 -16.06 -0.82
N SER A 92 -27.95 -15.03 -1.19
CA SER A 92 -29.40 -15.18 -1.38
C SER A 92 -29.81 -16.10 -2.54
N VAL A 93 -28.90 -16.33 -3.50
CA VAL A 93 -29.10 -17.27 -4.61
C VAL A 93 -28.68 -18.68 -4.23
N LEU A 94 -27.50 -18.82 -3.59
CA LEU A 94 -26.95 -20.12 -3.18
C LEU A 94 -27.65 -20.73 -1.96
N ALA A 95 -28.23 -19.88 -1.11
CA ALA A 95 -28.86 -20.26 0.14
C ALA A 95 -30.18 -19.49 0.33
N PRO A 96 -31.18 -19.72 -0.53
CA PRO A 96 -32.41 -18.92 -0.54
C PRO A 96 -33.21 -19.10 0.76
N ARG A 97 -33.85 -18.01 1.19
CA ARG A 97 -34.69 -17.98 2.39
C ARG A 97 -35.85 -18.98 2.29
N CYS A 98 -36.00 -19.80 3.32
CA CYS A 98 -37.16 -20.68 3.51
C CYS A 98 -38.21 -19.98 4.38
N GLN A 99 -39.42 -19.83 3.88
CA GLN A 99 -40.54 -19.27 4.64
C GLN A 99 -41.79 -20.10 4.38
N ASN A 100 -42.45 -20.56 5.44
CA ASN A 100 -43.66 -21.39 5.37
C ASN A 100 -43.49 -22.65 4.48
N HIS A 101 -42.35 -23.34 4.57
CA HIS A 101 -42.01 -24.49 3.72
C HIS A 101 -41.99 -24.18 2.22
N ALA A 102 -41.83 -22.90 1.85
CA ALA A 102 -41.70 -22.43 0.49
C ALA A 102 -40.38 -21.66 0.31
N ARG A 103 -39.84 -21.74 -0.91
CA ARG A 103 -38.64 -21.01 -1.32
C ARG A 103 -39.01 -19.58 -1.70
N VAL A 104 -38.36 -18.61 -1.06
CA VAL A 104 -38.55 -17.19 -1.39
C VAL A 104 -37.41 -16.71 -2.29
N LYS A 105 -37.75 -16.08 -3.41
CA LYS A 105 -36.76 -15.49 -4.33
C LYS A 105 -36.32 -14.11 -3.85
N PRO A 106 -35.05 -13.73 -4.08
CA PRO A 106 -34.60 -12.37 -3.83
C PRO A 106 -35.22 -11.37 -4.82
N CYS A 107 -35.30 -10.08 -4.43
CA CYS A 107 -35.93 -9.04 -5.23
C CYS A 107 -35.09 -8.62 -6.45
N ARG A 108 -35.73 -8.51 -7.62
CA ARG A 108 -35.09 -8.09 -8.89
C ARG A 108 -34.52 -6.67 -8.81
N SER A 109 -35.26 -5.75 -8.17
CA SER A 109 -34.83 -4.36 -7.96
C SER A 109 -33.48 -4.26 -7.24
N SER A 110 -33.25 -5.09 -6.23
CA SER A 110 -31.96 -5.16 -5.51
C SER A 110 -30.83 -5.72 -6.36
N CYS A 111 -31.10 -6.76 -7.17
CA CYS A 111 -30.11 -7.30 -8.10
C CYS A 111 -29.69 -6.27 -9.16
N GLU A 112 -30.65 -5.58 -9.78
CA GLU A 112 -30.38 -4.58 -10.80
C GLU A 112 -29.58 -3.39 -10.25
N ALA A 113 -29.87 -2.97 -9.03
CA ALA A 113 -29.10 -1.92 -8.34
C ALA A 113 -27.64 -2.33 -8.13
N VAL A 114 -27.39 -3.53 -7.60
CA VAL A 114 -26.01 -4.04 -7.41
C VAL A 114 -25.31 -4.22 -8.75
N LYS A 115 -25.99 -4.79 -9.75
CA LYS A 115 -25.42 -4.96 -11.10
C LYS A 115 -25.01 -3.62 -11.71
N LYS A 116 -25.86 -2.60 -11.63
CA LYS A 116 -25.57 -1.26 -12.11
C LYS A 116 -24.34 -0.66 -11.42
N ASN A 117 -24.24 -0.82 -10.10
CA ASN A 117 -23.15 -0.26 -9.31
C ASN A 117 -21.84 -1.04 -9.49
N CYS A 118 -21.89 -2.32 -9.81
CA CYS A 118 -20.72 -3.21 -9.69
C CYS A 118 -20.21 -3.81 -11.00
N VAL A 119 -20.96 -3.66 -12.09
CA VAL A 119 -20.52 -4.17 -13.41
C VAL A 119 -19.14 -3.63 -13.80
N HIS A 120 -18.85 -2.37 -13.51
CA HIS A 120 -17.56 -1.73 -13.83
C HIS A 120 -16.35 -2.41 -13.17
N ALA A 121 -16.51 -2.99 -11.98
CA ALA A 121 -15.43 -3.69 -11.29
C ALA A 121 -15.07 -5.01 -11.99
N PHE A 122 -16.08 -5.74 -12.49
CA PHE A 122 -15.86 -6.94 -13.31
C PHE A 122 -15.26 -6.58 -14.69
N ASP A 123 -15.70 -5.46 -15.28
CA ASP A 123 -15.10 -4.91 -16.51
C ASP A 123 -13.61 -4.61 -16.33
N GLY A 124 -13.23 -4.00 -15.19
CA GLY A 124 -11.84 -3.64 -14.88
C GLY A 124 -10.88 -4.84 -14.87
N ILE A 125 -11.36 -6.03 -14.50
CA ILE A 125 -10.56 -7.26 -14.51
C ILE A 125 -10.83 -8.15 -15.73
N ARG A 126 -11.60 -7.67 -16.73
CA ARG A 126 -12.01 -8.44 -17.92
C ARG A 126 -12.76 -9.74 -17.59
N MET A 127 -13.54 -9.74 -16.51
CA MET A 127 -14.39 -10.87 -16.09
C MET A 127 -15.82 -10.65 -16.58
N ALA A 128 -16.53 -11.72 -16.95
CA ALA A 128 -17.94 -11.69 -17.27
C ALA A 128 -18.80 -11.62 -16.00
N TRP A 129 -19.97 -11.01 -16.08
CA TRP A 129 -20.90 -10.97 -14.95
C TRP A 129 -21.37 -12.40 -14.61
N PRO A 130 -21.35 -12.81 -13.32
CA PRO A 130 -21.66 -14.19 -12.97
C PRO A 130 -23.10 -14.58 -13.34
N TYR A 131 -23.27 -15.74 -13.99
CA TYR A 131 -24.57 -16.16 -14.51
C TYR A 131 -25.62 -16.33 -13.41
N PHE A 132 -25.22 -16.77 -12.21
CA PHE A 132 -26.13 -16.96 -11.08
C PHE A 132 -26.58 -15.63 -10.44
N LEU A 133 -26.00 -14.50 -10.86
CA LEU A 133 -26.42 -13.15 -10.53
C LEU A 133 -27.21 -12.50 -11.70
N ASP A 134 -27.78 -13.31 -12.58
CA ASP A 134 -28.69 -12.84 -13.62
C ASP A 134 -30.06 -12.47 -13.00
N CYS A 135 -30.33 -11.16 -12.98
CA CYS A 135 -31.52 -10.57 -12.37
C CYS A 135 -32.84 -11.05 -13.00
N ASP A 136 -32.84 -11.47 -14.26
CA ASP A 136 -34.05 -11.96 -14.93
C ASP A 136 -34.37 -13.41 -14.58
N ARG A 137 -33.35 -14.19 -14.18
CA ARG A 137 -33.47 -15.65 -14.01
C ARG A 137 -33.76 -16.07 -12.57
N PHE A 138 -33.08 -15.46 -11.60
CA PHE A 138 -33.10 -15.93 -10.21
C PHE A 138 -33.85 -15.01 -9.24
N PHE A 139 -34.30 -13.84 -9.70
CA PHE A 139 -34.94 -12.81 -8.87
C PHE A 139 -36.39 -12.57 -9.31
N ALA A 140 -37.24 -12.24 -8.34
CA ALA A 140 -38.68 -12.02 -8.54
C ALA A 140 -39.04 -10.53 -8.42
N ALA A 141 -40.15 -10.13 -9.05
CA ALA A 141 -40.72 -8.80 -8.86
C ALA A 141 -41.31 -8.67 -7.44
N GLU A 142 -41.45 -7.44 -6.94
CA GLU A 142 -42.03 -7.19 -5.61
C GLU A 142 -43.48 -7.69 -5.50
N GLU A 143 -44.23 -7.64 -6.60
CA GLU A 143 -45.61 -8.12 -6.72
C GLU A 143 -45.74 -9.64 -6.54
N GLU A 144 -44.66 -10.41 -6.77
CA GLU A 144 -44.62 -11.87 -6.64
C GLU A 144 -44.24 -12.33 -5.23
N GLY A 145 -43.95 -11.40 -4.31
CA GLY A 145 -43.47 -11.70 -2.96
C GLY A 145 -41.99 -12.08 -2.95
N CYS A 146 -41.11 -11.08 -2.97
CA CYS A 146 -39.66 -11.23 -2.95
C CYS A 146 -39.05 -10.77 -1.61
N HIS A 147 -37.82 -11.18 -1.35
CA HIS A 147 -37.03 -10.76 -0.19
C HIS A 147 -35.86 -9.87 -0.61
N ASP A 148 -35.70 -8.68 0.00
CA ASP A 148 -34.51 -7.85 -0.23
C ASP A 148 -33.35 -8.33 0.65
N PRO A 149 -32.29 -8.98 0.10
CA PRO A 149 -31.15 -9.42 0.91
C PRO A 149 -30.30 -8.26 1.45
N LEU A 150 -30.53 -7.02 0.99
CA LEU A 150 -29.79 -5.83 1.39
C LEU A 150 -30.57 -4.94 2.36
N SER A 151 -31.77 -5.31 2.78
CA SER A 151 -32.63 -4.46 3.62
C SER A 151 -31.94 -4.02 4.92
N ASP A 152 -31.34 -4.98 5.63
CA ASP A 152 -30.68 -4.74 6.91
C ASP A 152 -29.35 -4.00 6.74
N PHE A 153 -28.66 -4.28 5.63
CA PHE A 153 -27.43 -3.58 5.27
C PHE A 153 -27.72 -2.11 4.94
N ARG A 154 -28.74 -1.83 4.12
CA ARG A 154 -29.20 -0.47 3.80
C ARG A 154 -29.73 0.24 5.03
N ALA A 155 -30.52 -0.42 5.88
CA ALA A 155 -30.99 0.18 7.14
C ALA A 155 -29.85 0.54 8.10
N ARG A 156 -28.82 -0.32 8.24
CA ARG A 156 -27.61 0.01 9.01
C ARG A 156 -26.82 1.14 8.37
N GLN A 157 -26.74 1.17 7.04
CA GLN A 157 -26.08 2.23 6.30
C GLN A 157 -26.84 3.56 6.44
N ASP A 158 -28.17 3.57 6.40
CA ASP A 158 -29.03 4.75 6.58
C ASP A 158 -29.00 5.26 8.03
N VAL A 159 -28.89 4.37 9.03
CA VAL A 159 -28.63 4.77 10.42
C VAL A 159 -27.23 5.37 10.56
N ALA A 160 -26.22 4.80 9.90
CA ALA A 160 -24.89 5.40 9.83
C ALA A 160 -24.88 6.73 9.05
N LEU A 161 -25.69 6.86 7.99
CA LEU A 161 -25.75 8.04 7.12
C LEU A 161 -26.60 9.16 7.74
N SER A 162 -27.61 8.83 8.54
CA SER A 162 -28.39 9.78 9.35
C SER A 162 -27.61 10.31 10.56
N SER A 163 -26.59 9.59 11.03
CA SER A 163 -25.54 10.16 11.89
C SER A 163 -24.52 11.04 11.16
N ILE A 164 -24.61 11.12 9.81
CA ILE A 164 -23.74 11.90 8.92
C ILE A 164 -24.51 13.05 8.22
N SER A 165 -25.81 13.24 8.49
CA SER A 165 -26.56 14.36 7.96
C SER A 165 -26.61 15.53 8.95
N ASP A 166 -25.52 16.29 9.02
CA ASP A 166 -25.65 17.75 9.04
C ASP A 166 -24.61 18.36 8.10
N GLY A 167 -25.08 19.29 7.27
CA GLY A 167 -24.33 19.83 6.15
C GLY A 167 -23.16 20.70 6.59
N GLY A 168 -21.96 20.34 6.13
CA GLY A 168 -20.78 21.20 6.21
C GLY A 168 -19.55 20.45 5.77
N HIS A 169 -18.86 20.96 4.74
CA HIS A 169 -17.55 20.49 4.32
C HIS A 169 -16.53 20.57 5.47
N ALA A 170 -16.40 19.49 6.24
CA ALA A 170 -15.26 19.20 7.10
C ALA A 170 -15.22 17.68 7.32
N THR A 171 -14.15 17.03 6.88
CA THR A 171 -13.96 15.59 7.16
C THR A 171 -13.70 15.48 8.66
N VAL A 172 -14.67 15.00 9.44
CA VAL A 172 -14.46 14.73 10.86
C VAL A 172 -13.44 13.58 10.96
N LEU A 173 -12.22 13.88 11.41
CA LEU A 173 -11.19 12.87 11.66
C LEU A 173 -11.67 11.95 12.79
N GLN A 174 -11.80 10.66 12.47
CA GLN A 174 -12.11 9.62 13.46
C GLN A 174 -10.80 9.04 13.99
N PHE A 175 -10.59 9.16 15.31
CA PHE A 175 -9.39 8.69 15.99
C PHE A 175 -9.60 7.29 16.55
N THR A 176 -9.59 6.29 15.67
CA THR A 176 -9.78 4.87 15.98
C THR A 176 -8.77 4.03 15.21
N TYR A 177 -8.60 2.76 15.57
CA TYR A 177 -7.77 1.86 14.79
C TYR A 177 -8.46 1.44 13.49
N HIS A 178 -7.68 1.46 12.41
CA HIS A 178 -8.13 1.13 11.07
C HIS A 178 -7.50 -0.17 10.57
N THR A 179 -8.35 -1.17 10.33
CA THR A 179 -8.00 -2.41 9.60
C THR A 179 -7.41 -2.08 8.22
N ASN A 180 -6.74 -3.05 7.58
CA ASN A 180 -6.20 -2.85 6.23
C ASN A 180 -7.28 -2.44 5.22
N ALA A 181 -8.46 -3.06 5.27
CA ALA A 181 -9.59 -2.71 4.40
C ALA A 181 -10.10 -1.27 4.66
N GLN A 182 -10.25 -0.88 5.93
CA GLN A 182 -10.67 0.48 6.29
C GLN A 182 -9.62 1.52 5.87
N MET A 183 -8.34 1.26 6.11
CA MET A 183 -7.24 2.12 5.67
C MET A 183 -7.30 2.33 4.15
N PHE A 184 -7.42 1.27 3.35
CA PHE A 184 -7.55 1.39 1.90
C PHE A 184 -8.77 2.20 1.48
N SER A 185 -9.92 1.94 2.09
CA SER A 185 -11.15 2.69 1.83
C SER A 185 -11.00 4.17 2.15
N ILE A 186 -10.35 4.52 3.27
CA ILE A 186 -10.14 5.90 3.69
C ILE A 186 -9.21 6.61 2.72
N LEU A 187 -8.05 6.03 2.37
CA LEU A 187 -7.11 6.65 1.44
C LEU A 187 -7.72 6.85 0.04
N LYS A 188 -8.43 5.84 -0.49
CA LYS A 188 -9.15 5.96 -1.77
C LYS A 188 -10.24 7.04 -1.69
N LYS A 189 -11.01 7.11 -0.60
CA LYS A 189 -12.03 8.15 -0.38
C LYS A 189 -11.42 9.54 -0.26
N THR A 190 -10.31 9.69 0.47
CA THR A 190 -9.57 10.95 0.56
C THR A 190 -9.12 11.41 -0.81
N ALA A 191 -8.54 10.52 -1.62
CA ALA A 191 -8.13 10.87 -2.98
C ALA A 191 -9.32 11.26 -3.86
N ALA A 192 -10.46 10.58 -3.73
CA ALA A 192 -11.69 10.92 -4.45
C ALA A 192 -12.28 12.28 -4.03
N ASN A 193 -12.05 12.73 -2.80
CA ASN A 193 -12.51 14.04 -2.31
C ASN A 193 -11.65 15.21 -2.82
N CYS A 194 -10.37 14.98 -3.09
CA CYS A 194 -9.46 15.98 -3.65
C CYS A 194 -8.66 15.44 -4.86
N PRO A 195 -9.35 15.05 -5.95
CA PRO A 195 -8.72 14.34 -7.07
C PRO A 195 -7.78 15.21 -7.91
N HIS A 196 -7.91 16.54 -7.79
CA HIS A 196 -7.08 17.51 -8.49
C HIS A 196 -5.70 17.69 -7.84
N ILE A 197 -5.52 17.24 -6.60
CA ILE A 197 -4.25 17.32 -5.89
C ILE A 197 -3.76 15.99 -5.34
N SER A 198 -4.50 14.90 -5.53
CA SER A 198 -4.14 13.63 -4.90
C SER A 198 -4.51 12.42 -5.73
N ARG A 199 -3.76 11.34 -5.50
CA ARG A 199 -3.93 10.04 -6.17
C ARG A 199 -3.45 8.93 -5.26
N THR A 200 -4.08 7.76 -5.35
CA THR A 200 -3.55 6.54 -4.71
C THR A 200 -2.88 5.62 -5.73
N TYR A 201 -1.87 4.88 -5.30
CA TYR A 201 -1.23 3.83 -6.10
C TYR A 201 -0.56 2.79 -5.19
N SER A 202 -0.39 1.56 -5.68
CA SER A 202 0.31 0.49 -4.97
C SER A 202 1.76 0.39 -5.44
N ILE A 203 2.71 0.23 -4.52
CA ILE A 203 4.14 0.01 -4.86
C ILE A 203 4.51 -1.47 -4.96
N GLY A 204 3.61 -2.36 -4.58
CA GLY A 204 3.84 -3.79 -4.50
C GLY A 204 2.83 -4.46 -3.58
N ARG A 205 3.04 -5.74 -3.30
CA ARG A 205 2.19 -6.51 -2.40
C ARG A 205 3.02 -7.13 -1.27
N SER A 206 2.39 -7.27 -0.12
CA SER A 206 2.93 -8.02 1.02
C SER A 206 3.00 -9.51 0.69
N VAL A 207 3.60 -10.29 1.59
CA VAL A 207 3.63 -11.76 1.49
C VAL A 207 2.23 -12.35 1.32
N GLU A 208 1.24 -11.84 2.05
CA GLU A 208 -0.15 -12.31 1.98
C GLU A 208 -0.97 -11.63 0.86
N GLY A 209 -0.31 -10.88 -0.03
CA GLY A 209 -0.95 -10.28 -1.20
C GLY A 209 -1.68 -8.97 -0.94
N LYS A 210 -1.48 -8.31 0.21
CA LYS A 210 -2.07 -7.02 0.54
C LYS A 210 -1.29 -5.90 -0.15
N ASP A 211 -1.99 -4.93 -0.75
CA ASP A 211 -1.33 -3.83 -1.44
C ASP A 211 -0.58 -2.92 -0.47
N LEU A 212 0.66 -2.55 -0.82
CA LEU A 212 1.40 -1.49 -0.15
C LEU A 212 0.92 -0.15 -0.74
N LEU A 213 -0.20 0.33 -0.22
CA LEU A 213 -0.93 1.48 -0.77
C LEU A 213 -0.31 2.80 -0.32
N VAL A 214 0.06 3.62 -1.31
CA VAL A 214 0.54 4.99 -1.13
C VAL A 214 -0.56 5.98 -1.54
N ILE A 215 -0.68 7.08 -0.80
CA ILE A 215 -1.40 8.27 -1.24
C ILE A 215 -0.41 9.40 -1.54
N GLU A 216 -0.57 10.01 -2.70
CA GLU A 216 0.23 11.10 -3.21
C GLU A 216 -0.54 12.43 -3.10
N PHE A 217 0.15 13.52 -2.76
CA PHE A 217 -0.35 14.89 -2.85
C PHE A 217 0.63 15.79 -3.62
N SER A 218 0.16 16.49 -4.66
CA SER A 218 0.92 17.48 -5.46
C SER A 218 -0.05 18.36 -6.24
N SER A 219 0.41 19.50 -6.79
CA SER A 219 -0.34 20.25 -7.81
C SER A 219 -0.65 19.45 -9.08
N ASN A 220 0.17 18.44 -9.41
CA ASN A 220 0.01 17.63 -10.61
C ASN A 220 0.23 16.13 -10.31
N PRO A 221 -0.73 15.47 -9.65
CA PRO A 221 -0.54 14.11 -9.15
C PRO A 221 -0.24 13.09 -10.27
N GLY A 222 0.76 12.26 -10.04
CA GLY A 222 1.21 11.19 -10.94
C GLY A 222 2.36 11.55 -11.87
N GLN A 223 2.82 12.81 -11.87
CA GLN A 223 3.96 13.26 -12.67
C GLN A 223 4.93 14.07 -11.82
N HIS A 224 6.22 13.86 -12.08
CA HIS A 224 7.26 14.69 -11.49
C HIS A 224 7.31 16.04 -12.23
N GLU A 225 7.37 17.15 -11.49
CA GLU A 225 7.53 18.50 -12.05
C GLU A 225 8.94 19.03 -11.81
N LEU A 226 9.53 19.67 -12.82
CA LEU A 226 10.89 20.21 -12.75
C LEU A 226 11.07 21.16 -11.55
N LEU A 227 12.10 20.91 -10.74
CA LEU A 227 12.43 21.63 -9.49
C LEU A 227 11.43 21.44 -8.33
N GLU A 228 10.40 20.60 -8.49
CA GLU A 228 9.51 20.19 -7.41
C GLU A 228 10.15 19.03 -6.62
N PRO A 229 10.53 19.24 -5.34
CA PRO A 229 11.10 18.17 -4.54
C PRO A 229 10.06 17.11 -4.16
N GLU A 230 10.52 15.87 -4.11
CA GLU A 230 9.74 14.70 -3.72
C GLU A 230 10.05 14.32 -2.27
N ILE A 231 9.02 14.09 -1.46
CA ILE A 231 9.16 13.61 -0.09
C ILE A 231 8.35 12.35 0.14
N LYS A 232 8.80 11.52 1.08
CA LYS A 232 8.02 10.36 1.50
C LYS A 232 8.01 10.14 3.01
N LEU A 233 6.85 9.78 3.55
CA LEU A 233 6.69 9.33 4.92
C LEU A 233 6.21 7.87 4.90
N ILE A 234 6.90 7.01 5.65
CA ILE A 234 6.60 5.59 5.75
C ILE A 234 6.22 5.28 7.18
N GLY A 235 5.12 4.57 7.40
CA GLY A 235 4.70 4.10 8.71
C GLY A 235 4.68 2.58 8.79
N ASN A 236 4.75 2.07 10.02
CA ASN A 236 4.34 0.70 10.34
C ASN A 236 5.08 -0.35 9.49
N MET A 237 6.40 -0.17 9.38
CA MET A 237 7.29 -1.22 8.86
C MET A 237 7.46 -2.37 9.85
N HIS A 238 7.30 -2.09 11.15
CA HIS A 238 6.97 -3.10 12.15
C HIS A 238 5.47 -3.05 12.39
N GLY A 239 4.78 -4.18 12.22
CA GLY A 239 3.32 -4.22 12.22
C GLY A 239 2.68 -3.81 13.56
N ASN A 240 3.37 -4.06 14.68
CA ASN A 240 2.94 -3.65 16.02
C ASN A 240 3.28 -2.21 16.40
N GLU A 241 4.02 -1.47 15.58
CA GLU A 241 4.33 -0.05 15.80
C GLU A 241 3.28 0.78 15.05
N VAL A 242 2.12 0.97 15.68
CA VAL A 242 0.87 1.34 14.99
C VAL A 242 0.64 2.83 14.91
N LEU A 243 1.19 3.62 15.84
CA LEU A 243 0.94 5.06 15.87
C LEU A 243 1.31 5.75 14.55
N GLY A 244 2.45 5.38 13.96
CA GLY A 244 2.89 5.89 12.65
C GLY A 244 1.87 5.64 11.54
N ARG A 245 1.22 4.46 11.52
CA ARG A 245 0.15 4.15 10.57
C ARG A 245 -1.03 5.09 10.72
N GLN A 246 -1.50 5.29 11.94
CA GLN A 246 -2.67 6.14 12.19
C GLN A 246 -2.37 7.60 11.89
N LEU A 247 -1.20 8.11 12.29
CA LEU A 247 -0.80 9.49 12.00
C LEU A 247 -0.76 9.79 10.50
N LEU A 248 -0.30 8.85 9.65
CA LEU A 248 -0.28 9.05 8.20
C LEU A 248 -1.68 9.00 7.57
N ILE A 249 -2.60 8.18 8.10
CA ILE A 249 -4.02 8.19 7.69
C ILE A 249 -4.69 9.52 8.05
N TYR A 250 -4.42 10.06 9.25
CA TYR A 250 -4.94 11.35 9.67
C TYR A 250 -4.33 12.51 8.89
N LEU A 251 -3.02 12.45 8.61
CA LEU A 251 -2.33 13.44 7.81
C LEU A 251 -2.90 13.52 6.40
N ALA A 252 -3.16 12.39 5.75
CA ALA A 252 -3.77 12.36 4.42
C ALA A 252 -5.13 13.08 4.38
N GLN A 253 -6.01 12.79 5.35
CA GLN A 253 -7.31 13.45 5.46
C GLN A 253 -7.17 14.94 5.80
N TYR A 254 -6.22 15.31 6.67
CA TYR A 254 -5.93 16.68 7.06
C TYR A 254 -5.44 17.52 5.88
N LEU A 255 -4.47 17.02 5.11
CA LEU A 255 -3.93 17.69 3.92
C LEU A 255 -5.04 17.99 2.91
N CYS A 256 -5.87 17.00 2.60
CA CYS A 256 -7.00 17.14 1.69
C CYS A 256 -8.02 18.18 2.20
N SER A 257 -8.44 18.07 3.47
CA SER A 257 -9.46 18.94 4.05
C SER A 257 -9.00 20.39 4.14
N GLU A 258 -7.79 20.63 4.65
CA GLU A 258 -7.25 21.98 4.83
C GLU A 258 -6.94 22.66 3.49
N TYR A 259 -6.50 21.91 2.49
CA TYR A 259 -6.32 22.44 1.14
C TYR A 259 -7.64 22.97 0.56
N LEU A 260 -8.73 22.19 0.69
CA LEU A 260 -10.08 22.58 0.26
C LEU A 260 -10.64 23.76 1.05
N LEU A 261 -10.29 23.89 2.33
CA LEU A 261 -10.67 25.02 3.18
C LEU A 261 -9.86 26.30 2.91
N GLY A 262 -8.85 26.25 2.04
CA GLY A 262 -8.04 27.42 1.68
C GLY A 262 -6.91 27.73 2.66
N ASN A 263 -6.41 26.75 3.41
CA ASN A 263 -5.27 26.96 4.30
C ASN A 263 -3.99 27.24 3.49
N GLU A 264 -3.52 28.48 3.51
CA GLU A 264 -2.36 28.94 2.72
C GLU A 264 -1.09 28.11 2.95
N ARG A 265 -0.84 27.65 4.19
CA ARG A 265 0.33 26.82 4.52
C ARG A 265 0.26 25.49 3.80
N ILE A 266 -0.89 24.82 3.86
CA ILE A 266 -1.09 23.51 3.22
C ILE A 266 -1.15 23.62 1.70
N GLN A 267 -1.79 24.67 1.17
CA GLN A 267 -1.79 24.95 -0.26
C GLN A 267 -0.37 25.22 -0.77
N SER A 268 0.41 26.04 -0.08
CA SER A 268 1.80 26.29 -0.45
C SER A 268 2.66 25.05 -0.35
N LEU A 269 2.40 24.15 0.60
CA LEU A 269 3.14 22.91 0.75
C LEU A 269 2.86 21.96 -0.41
N ILE A 270 1.59 21.72 -0.75
CA ILE A 270 1.17 20.80 -1.82
C ILE A 270 1.48 21.33 -3.22
N ASN A 271 1.38 22.65 -3.45
CA ASN A 271 1.64 23.25 -4.77
C ASN A 271 3.14 23.35 -5.13
N HIS A 272 4.02 23.04 -4.18
CA HIS A 272 5.47 23.17 -4.37
C HIS A 272 6.23 21.92 -3.93
N THR A 273 5.52 20.87 -3.55
CA THR A 273 6.11 19.63 -3.02
C THR A 273 5.23 18.48 -3.43
N ARG A 274 5.86 17.41 -3.88
CA ARG A 274 5.16 16.16 -4.13
C ARG A 274 5.37 15.21 -2.97
N ILE A 275 4.27 14.90 -2.29
CA ILE A 275 4.25 14.25 -0.98
C ILE A 275 3.70 12.85 -1.15
N HIS A 276 4.45 11.84 -0.71
CA HIS A 276 4.02 10.46 -0.74
C HIS A 276 3.89 9.87 0.67
N LEU A 277 2.72 9.37 1.02
CA LEU A 277 2.46 8.77 2.32
C LEU A 277 2.19 7.28 2.14
N LEU A 278 3.02 6.43 2.76
CA LEU A 278 2.83 4.98 2.86
C LEU A 278 2.47 4.65 4.32
N PRO A 279 1.17 4.56 4.68
CA PRO A 279 0.80 4.37 6.08
C PRO A 279 1.22 3.03 6.67
N SER A 280 1.32 1.97 5.86
CA SER A 280 1.74 0.65 6.33
C SER A 280 2.60 -0.06 5.30
N MET A 281 3.88 -0.21 5.64
CA MET A 281 4.82 -1.04 4.89
C MET A 281 4.66 -2.54 5.24
N ASN A 282 4.23 -2.87 6.46
CA ASN A 282 3.99 -4.24 6.93
C ASN A 282 2.51 -4.44 7.32
N PRO A 283 1.58 -4.49 6.34
CA PRO A 283 0.16 -4.68 6.63
C PRO A 283 -0.17 -6.07 7.19
N ASP A 284 0.66 -7.07 6.91
CA ASP A 284 0.47 -8.44 7.41
C ASP A 284 0.79 -8.52 8.92
N GLY A 285 1.93 -7.98 9.34
CA GLY A 285 2.31 -7.91 10.75
C GLY A 285 1.30 -7.08 11.57
N TYR A 286 0.71 -6.04 10.99
CA TYR A 286 -0.30 -5.23 11.66
C TYR A 286 -1.55 -6.02 12.01
N GLU A 287 -2.03 -6.91 11.13
CA GLU A 287 -3.22 -7.72 11.41
C GLU A 287 -2.98 -8.68 12.59
N ILE A 288 -1.80 -9.29 12.65
CA ILE A 288 -1.39 -10.15 13.77
C ILE A 288 -1.38 -9.35 15.08
N ALA A 289 -0.74 -8.17 15.08
CA ALA A 289 -0.70 -7.30 16.25
C ALA A 289 -2.11 -6.85 16.68
N ALA A 290 -2.96 -6.49 15.72
CA ALA A 290 -4.32 -6.02 15.99
C ALA A 290 -5.24 -7.14 16.52
N SER A 291 -5.10 -8.39 16.05
CA SER A 291 -5.89 -9.51 16.54
C SER A 291 -5.63 -9.84 18.01
N GLU A 292 -4.37 -9.75 18.45
CA GLU A 292 -4.02 -10.05 19.84
C GLU A 292 -4.53 -9.00 20.83
N VAL A 293 -4.58 -7.73 20.41
CA VAL A 293 -5.19 -6.66 21.22
C VAL A 293 -6.71 -6.85 21.29
N ALA A 294 -7.36 -7.29 20.21
CA ALA A 294 -8.80 -7.55 20.19
C ALA A 294 -9.22 -8.71 21.11
N ASP A 295 -8.42 -9.79 21.19
CA ASP A 295 -8.68 -10.95 22.05
C ASP A 295 -8.53 -10.65 23.55
N SER A 296 -7.83 -9.58 23.93
CA SER A 296 -7.64 -9.19 25.34
C SER A 296 -8.87 -8.54 26.00
N ASN A 297 -9.97 -8.33 25.27
CA ASN A 297 -11.27 -7.91 25.82
C ASN A 297 -12.08 -9.07 26.45
N ASP A 298 -11.49 -10.26 26.62
CA ASP A 298 -12.07 -11.35 27.38
C ASP A 298 -12.17 -10.99 28.88
N PRO A 299 -13.38 -10.91 29.47
CA PRO A 299 -13.56 -10.56 30.88
C PRO A 299 -12.92 -11.56 31.87
N GLU A 300 -12.48 -12.75 31.44
CA GLU A 300 -11.73 -13.70 32.28
C GLU A 300 -10.21 -13.48 32.27
N ASN A 301 -9.66 -12.63 31.39
CA ASN A 301 -8.23 -12.34 31.34
C ASN A 301 -7.90 -11.05 32.10
N THR A 302 -8.07 -11.09 33.43
CA THR A 302 -7.78 -9.99 34.36
C THR A 302 -6.28 -9.75 34.55
N ASN A 303 -5.54 -9.49 33.47
CA ASN A 303 -4.21 -8.92 33.58
C ASN A 303 -4.14 -7.65 32.71
N PRO A 304 -4.41 -6.46 33.30
CA PRO A 304 -4.32 -5.16 32.62
C PRO A 304 -2.92 -4.87 32.04
N GLU A 305 -1.92 -5.65 32.45
CA GLU A 305 -0.54 -5.58 31.95
C GLU A 305 -0.29 -6.45 30.70
N GLY A 306 -1.29 -7.15 30.16
CA GLY A 306 -1.15 -7.96 28.95
C GLY A 306 -0.74 -7.15 27.71
N HIS A 307 -1.23 -5.91 27.62
CA HIS A 307 -0.84 -4.92 26.59
C HIS A 307 0.66 -4.58 26.66
N LEU A 308 1.28 -4.67 27.85
CA LEU A 308 2.66 -4.25 28.11
C LEU A 308 3.71 -5.33 27.84
N TYR A 309 3.35 -6.62 27.81
CA TYR A 309 4.32 -7.72 27.62
C TYR A 309 4.20 -8.45 26.27
N ASN A 310 2.99 -8.57 25.69
CA ASN A 310 2.79 -9.25 24.39
C ASN A 310 2.95 -8.31 23.18
N GLY A 311 2.68 -7.01 23.34
CA GLY A 311 2.73 -5.99 22.27
C GLY A 311 4.14 -5.62 21.76
N TRP A 312 5.22 -6.13 22.35
CA TRP A 312 6.59 -5.76 21.95
C TRP A 312 7.11 -6.46 20.71
N VAL A 313 6.69 -7.72 20.49
CA VAL A 313 7.28 -8.60 19.45
C VAL A 313 6.22 -9.18 18.52
N SER A 314 5.00 -9.46 19.00
CA SER A 314 3.97 -10.02 18.13
C SER A 314 3.57 -9.03 17.04
N GLY A 315 3.45 -9.50 15.80
CA GLY A 315 3.21 -8.66 14.62
C GLY A 315 4.34 -7.70 14.23
N ARG A 316 5.52 -7.74 14.89
CA ARG A 316 6.67 -6.91 14.52
C ARG A 316 7.22 -7.26 13.14
N ALA A 317 7.49 -8.54 12.92
CA ALA A 317 8.04 -9.05 11.66
C ALA A 317 6.95 -9.13 10.58
N ASN A 318 7.33 -9.34 9.31
CA ASN A 318 6.36 -9.64 8.25
C ASN A 318 5.81 -11.07 8.38
N ALA A 319 4.90 -11.49 7.49
CA ALA A 319 4.31 -12.84 7.54
C ALA A 319 5.33 -13.99 7.36
N GLN A 320 6.53 -13.69 6.86
CA GLN A 320 7.64 -14.65 6.76
C GLN A 320 8.58 -14.63 7.97
N ASN A 321 8.20 -13.92 9.04
CA ASN A 321 8.99 -13.66 10.25
C ASN A 321 10.34 -12.97 9.97
N ILE A 322 10.37 -12.08 8.97
CA ILE A 322 11.52 -11.24 8.64
C ILE A 322 11.32 -9.86 9.26
N ASP A 323 12.31 -9.37 10.00
CA ASP A 323 12.37 -7.96 10.41
C ASP A 323 12.73 -7.11 9.19
N LEU A 324 11.76 -6.35 8.68
CA LEU A 324 11.93 -5.53 7.47
C LEU A 324 13.02 -4.46 7.64
N ASN A 325 13.27 -3.99 8.86
CA ASN A 325 14.34 -3.03 9.16
C ASN A 325 15.71 -3.70 9.41
N ARG A 326 15.84 -4.98 9.07
CA ARG A 326 17.10 -5.75 8.98
C ARG A 326 17.27 -6.42 7.62
N ASN A 327 16.36 -6.16 6.68
CA ASN A 327 16.30 -6.86 5.40
C ASN A 327 16.87 -6.05 4.22
N PHE A 328 17.22 -4.76 4.40
CA PHE A 328 17.84 -3.97 3.34
C PHE A 328 19.31 -4.35 3.14
N PRO A 329 19.90 -4.07 1.96
CA PRO A 329 21.32 -4.29 1.74
C PRO A 329 22.20 -3.53 2.73
N ASP A 330 23.17 -4.20 3.35
CA ASP A 330 24.19 -3.55 4.17
C ASP A 330 25.22 -2.83 3.30
N LEU A 331 24.88 -1.61 2.92
CA LEU A 331 25.78 -0.71 2.19
C LEU A 331 26.74 0.03 3.14
N THR A 332 26.43 0.09 4.44
CA THR A 332 27.23 0.82 5.43
C THR A 332 28.57 0.13 5.67
N SER A 333 28.60 -1.21 5.72
CA SER A 333 29.85 -1.99 5.73
C SER A 333 30.73 -1.70 4.52
N ILE A 334 30.14 -1.63 3.32
CA ILE A 334 30.84 -1.33 2.07
C ILE A 334 31.41 0.09 2.14
N TYR A 335 30.61 1.06 2.58
CA TYR A 335 31.03 2.44 2.80
C TYR A 335 32.22 2.52 3.77
N TYR A 336 32.16 1.88 4.94
CA TYR A 336 33.27 1.93 5.91
C TYR A 336 34.57 1.35 5.38
N ASN A 337 34.48 0.25 4.64
CA ASN A 337 35.64 -0.42 4.04
C ASN A 337 36.25 0.38 2.89
N ARG A 338 35.42 1.04 2.07
CA ARG A 338 35.87 1.64 0.81
C ARG A 338 36.00 3.17 0.83
N ARG A 339 35.45 3.88 1.82
CA ARG A 339 35.50 5.37 1.93
C ARG A 339 36.90 5.99 1.95
N ARG A 340 37.98 5.21 2.12
CA ARG A 340 39.37 5.72 2.09
C ARG A 340 39.97 5.71 0.70
N PHE A 341 39.37 5.01 -0.27
CA PHE A 341 39.84 4.99 -1.64
C PHE A 341 39.43 6.30 -2.34
N VAL A 342 40.40 7.00 -2.92
CA VAL A 342 40.21 8.34 -3.51
C VAL A 342 39.23 8.35 -4.68
N ARG A 343 39.10 7.23 -5.39
CA ARG A 343 38.26 7.08 -6.59
C ARG A 343 36.93 6.33 -6.32
N PHE A 344 36.63 5.96 -5.08
CA PHE A 344 35.40 5.24 -4.75
C PHE A 344 34.27 6.23 -4.45
N ARG A 345 33.15 6.09 -5.17
CA ARG A 345 31.93 6.86 -4.88
C ARG A 345 31.33 6.40 -3.55
N THR A 346 30.92 7.35 -2.72
CA THR A 346 30.33 7.09 -1.40
C THR A 346 28.81 7.29 -1.39
N ASP A 347 28.26 7.66 -2.52
CA ASP A 347 26.84 7.82 -2.85
C ASP A 347 26.42 6.79 -3.92
N HIS A 348 25.12 6.54 -4.03
CA HIS A 348 24.50 5.59 -4.98
C HIS A 348 25.27 4.27 -5.12
N LEU A 349 25.62 3.67 -3.98
CA LEU A 349 26.36 2.41 -3.91
C LEU A 349 25.53 1.30 -4.55
N PRO A 350 26.08 0.49 -5.46
CA PRO A 350 25.34 -0.61 -6.07
C PRO A 350 25.01 -1.69 -5.03
N ILE A 351 23.91 -2.40 -5.25
CA ILE A 351 23.50 -3.52 -4.39
C ILE A 351 24.41 -4.70 -4.71
N PRO A 352 25.10 -5.29 -3.72
CA PRO A 352 26.01 -6.40 -3.97
C PRO A 352 25.24 -7.67 -4.41
N ASP A 353 25.76 -8.40 -5.38
CA ASP A 353 25.13 -9.66 -5.87
C ASP A 353 24.82 -10.66 -4.75
N SER A 354 25.66 -10.69 -3.70
CA SER A 354 25.48 -11.56 -2.53
C SER A 354 24.21 -11.25 -1.72
N TYR A 355 23.67 -10.03 -1.83
CA TYR A 355 22.42 -9.66 -1.16
C TYR A 355 21.26 -10.51 -1.68
N TRP A 356 21.19 -10.69 -2.99
CA TRP A 356 20.11 -11.44 -3.67
C TRP A 356 20.15 -12.94 -3.42
N LEU A 357 21.26 -13.47 -2.87
CA LEU A 357 21.34 -14.85 -2.41
C LEU A 357 20.59 -15.07 -1.08
N ASN A 358 20.31 -14.00 -0.34
CA ASN A 358 19.54 -14.05 0.89
C ASN A 358 18.04 -13.90 0.61
N LYS A 359 17.21 -14.19 1.63
CA LYS A 359 15.75 -14.02 1.53
C LYS A 359 15.38 -12.54 1.59
N VAL A 360 14.99 -11.97 0.45
CA VAL A 360 14.47 -10.60 0.34
C VAL A 360 12.95 -10.64 0.50
N ALA A 361 12.43 -9.85 1.44
CA ALA A 361 11.00 -9.71 1.66
C ALA A 361 10.35 -8.93 0.50
N PRO A 362 9.14 -9.30 0.04
CA PRO A 362 8.46 -8.60 -1.05
C PRO A 362 8.19 -7.13 -0.69
N GLU A 363 7.95 -6.82 0.58
CA GLU A 363 7.79 -5.44 1.07
C GLU A 363 9.08 -4.63 0.90
N THR A 364 10.23 -5.20 1.28
CA THR A 364 11.55 -4.58 1.12
C THR A 364 11.87 -4.36 -0.36
N TYR A 365 11.62 -5.36 -1.21
CA TYR A 365 11.83 -5.24 -2.65
C TYR A 365 10.96 -4.14 -3.27
N ALA A 366 9.67 -4.07 -2.91
CA ALA A 366 8.74 -3.04 -3.37
C ALA A 366 9.23 -1.63 -3.00
N VAL A 367 9.68 -1.43 -1.75
CA VAL A 367 10.22 -0.15 -1.30
C VAL A 367 11.53 0.19 -2.02
N MET A 368 12.46 -0.76 -2.20
CA MET A 368 13.69 -0.52 -2.96
C MET A 368 13.40 -0.08 -4.41
N LYS A 369 12.44 -0.74 -5.08
CA LYS A 369 12.00 -0.36 -6.42
C LYS A 369 11.39 1.03 -6.43
N TRP A 370 10.55 1.33 -5.44
CA TRP A 370 9.90 2.63 -5.29
C TRP A 370 10.92 3.76 -5.08
N LEU A 371 11.94 3.54 -4.24
CA LEU A 371 13.03 4.49 -3.99
C LEU A 371 13.82 4.86 -5.24
N ARG A 372 13.93 3.95 -6.21
CA ARG A 372 14.58 4.23 -7.50
C ARG A 372 13.68 4.93 -8.51
N SER A 373 12.36 4.78 -8.36
CA SER A 373 11.38 5.28 -9.34
C SER A 373 11.07 6.77 -9.20
N ILE A 374 11.31 7.36 -8.04
CA ILE A 374 10.99 8.75 -7.72
C ILE A 374 12.23 9.42 -7.10
N PRO A 375 12.60 10.64 -7.50
CA PRO A 375 13.79 11.33 -6.98
C PRO A 375 13.55 11.90 -5.57
N PHE A 376 13.33 11.02 -4.59
CA PHE A 376 13.11 11.40 -3.20
C PHE A 376 14.28 12.19 -2.60
N VAL A 377 13.95 13.29 -1.93
CA VAL A 377 14.93 14.22 -1.35
C VAL A 377 15.05 14.01 0.15
N ILE A 378 13.93 14.00 0.87
CA ILE A 378 13.88 13.70 2.31
C ILE A 378 12.81 12.67 2.63
N SER A 379 13.00 11.97 3.75
CA SER A 379 12.04 10.99 4.23
C SER A 379 12.08 10.78 5.74
N ALA A 380 10.98 10.25 6.28
CA ALA A 380 10.95 9.73 7.64
C ALA A 380 10.21 8.39 7.69
N SER A 381 10.80 7.41 8.36
CA SER A 381 10.15 6.17 8.79
C SER A 381 9.63 6.33 10.21
N LEU A 382 8.34 6.08 10.42
CA LEU A 382 7.65 6.25 11.70
C LEU A 382 7.56 4.92 12.46
N HIS A 383 8.06 4.94 13.69
CA HIS A 383 8.25 3.80 14.58
C HIS A 383 7.66 4.04 15.97
N GLY A 384 7.64 2.99 16.78
CA GLY A 384 7.25 3.02 18.19
C GLY A 384 8.12 2.11 19.04
N GLY A 385 8.22 2.45 20.33
CA GLY A 385 9.05 1.77 21.32
C GLY A 385 9.94 2.72 22.12
N GLU A 386 10.08 3.97 21.67
CA GLU A 386 10.78 5.05 22.37
C GLU A 386 10.26 6.42 21.89
N LEU A 387 10.71 7.51 22.51
CA LEU A 387 10.40 8.88 22.07
C LEU A 387 11.68 9.65 21.71
N VAL A 388 12.13 9.51 20.46
CA VAL A 388 13.39 10.10 19.95
C VAL A 388 13.42 10.11 18.42
N ILE A 389 14.15 11.06 17.83
CA ILE A 389 14.54 10.98 16.41
C ILE A 389 15.93 10.34 16.29
N SER A 390 16.00 9.22 15.59
CA SER A 390 17.25 8.57 15.24
C SER A 390 17.68 8.95 13.81
N TYR A 391 18.94 9.34 13.64
CA TYR A 391 19.52 9.70 12.34
C TYR A 391 20.75 8.85 12.00
N PRO A 392 21.01 8.61 10.70
CA PRO A 392 22.14 7.81 10.23
C PRO A 392 23.52 8.23 10.76
N PHE A 393 24.50 7.32 10.81
CA PHE A 393 24.34 5.90 10.47
C PHE A 393 23.75 5.07 11.62
N ASP A 394 22.95 4.07 11.26
CA ASP A 394 22.42 3.04 12.16
C ASP A 394 23.45 1.94 12.43
N PHE A 395 24.29 1.60 11.45
CA PHE A 395 25.34 0.60 11.64
C PHE A 395 26.65 1.20 12.19
N SER A 396 27.16 0.59 13.26
CA SER A 396 28.40 1.00 13.90
C SER A 396 29.64 0.63 13.09
N ARG A 397 30.63 1.53 13.09
CA ARG A 397 31.97 1.24 12.52
C ARG A 397 32.84 0.34 13.40
N HIS A 398 32.37 -0.08 14.58
CA HIS A 398 33.14 -0.91 15.49
C HIS A 398 33.19 -2.36 14.98
N PRO A 399 34.34 -3.05 14.98
CA PRO A 399 34.43 -4.42 14.47
C PRO A 399 33.54 -5.43 15.19
N GLN A 400 33.22 -5.17 16.47
CA GLN A 400 32.31 -5.97 17.30
C GLN A 400 30.88 -5.39 17.36
N GLU A 401 30.53 -4.46 16.47
CA GLU A 401 29.22 -3.81 16.41
C GLU A 401 28.81 -3.09 17.72
N GLU A 402 29.79 -2.66 18.51
CA GLU A 402 29.54 -1.92 19.73
C GLU A 402 28.90 -0.55 19.46
N LYS A 403 28.12 -0.08 20.44
CA LYS A 403 27.40 1.20 20.38
C LYS A 403 28.36 2.38 20.37
N ILE A 404 28.70 2.87 19.18
CA ILE A 404 29.57 4.04 19.03
C ILE A 404 29.00 5.01 18.03
N PHE A 405 29.26 6.29 18.29
CA PHE A 405 28.89 7.37 17.40
C PHE A 405 29.52 7.18 16.01
N SER A 406 28.67 7.12 14.99
CA SER A 406 29.03 6.84 13.60
C SER A 406 28.44 7.90 12.66
N PRO A 407 29.15 9.02 12.45
CA PRO A 407 28.63 10.17 11.71
C PRO A 407 28.62 9.95 10.19
N THR A 408 27.62 10.54 9.54
CA THR A 408 27.58 10.67 8.07
C THR A 408 28.41 11.88 7.60
N PRO A 409 28.79 11.95 6.32
CA PRO A 409 29.31 13.18 5.72
C PRO A 409 28.37 14.39 5.87
N ASP A 410 27.05 14.13 5.88
CA ASP A 410 25.97 15.11 6.02
C ASP A 410 25.46 15.27 7.47
N GLU A 411 26.29 14.96 8.47
CA GLU A 411 25.96 14.96 9.90
C GLU A 411 25.19 16.21 10.37
N GLN A 412 25.60 17.40 9.91
CA GLN A 412 25.02 18.66 10.37
C GLN A 412 23.60 18.87 9.84
N ILE A 413 23.32 18.43 8.60
CA ILE A 413 21.97 18.56 8.04
C ILE A 413 21.04 17.49 8.62
N PHE A 414 21.51 16.26 8.87
CA PHE A 414 20.75 15.24 9.59
C PHE A 414 20.34 15.72 10.98
N LYS A 415 21.27 16.30 11.74
CA LYS A 415 20.96 16.92 13.04
C LYS A 415 19.93 18.03 12.93
N GLN A 416 20.01 18.89 11.91
CA GLN A 416 19.05 19.96 11.70
C GLN A 416 17.65 19.42 11.38
N LEU A 417 17.54 18.42 10.50
CA LEU A 417 16.28 17.78 10.15
C LEU A 417 15.67 17.09 11.38
N ALA A 418 16.47 16.32 12.12
CA ALA A 418 16.04 15.66 13.34
C ALA A 418 15.56 16.65 14.40
N ARG A 419 16.27 17.78 14.57
CA ARG A 419 15.84 18.86 15.47
C ARG A 419 14.56 19.55 15.03
N THR A 420 14.36 19.74 13.73
CA THR A 420 13.12 20.35 13.24
C THR A 420 11.89 19.53 13.61
N TYR A 421 11.98 18.20 13.56
CA TYR A 421 10.91 17.35 14.08
C TYR A 421 10.84 17.39 15.61
N ALA A 422 11.96 17.12 16.30
CA ALA A 422 11.98 16.95 17.75
C ALA A 422 11.59 18.22 18.54
N ASP A 423 12.00 19.40 18.07
CA ASP A 423 11.73 20.68 18.71
C ASP A 423 10.28 21.15 18.43
N ALA A 424 9.68 20.75 17.30
CA ALA A 424 8.28 21.02 16.96
C ALA A 424 7.31 20.02 17.63
N HIS A 425 7.80 18.84 18.03
CA HIS A 425 7.02 17.88 18.80
C HIS A 425 6.83 18.36 20.24
N ALA A 426 5.59 18.30 20.74
CA ALA A 426 5.23 18.91 22.03
C ALA A 426 6.07 18.46 23.23
N THR A 427 6.49 17.19 23.26
CA THR A 427 7.16 16.57 24.42
C THR A 427 8.52 15.96 24.11
N MET A 428 8.93 15.83 22.85
CA MET A 428 10.09 15.00 22.49
C MET A 428 11.40 15.63 22.97
N ALA A 429 11.53 16.95 22.80
CA ALA A 429 12.65 17.74 23.31
C ALA A 429 12.52 18.11 24.80
N SER A 430 11.40 17.80 25.47
CA SER A 430 11.18 18.16 26.87
C SER A 430 12.01 17.31 27.84
N ASN A 431 12.47 17.94 28.92
CA ASN A 431 13.18 17.27 30.01
C ASN A 431 12.22 16.60 31.02
N GLU A 432 10.95 16.99 31.02
CA GLU A 432 9.95 16.58 32.02
C GLU A 432 9.12 15.35 31.58
N THR A 433 9.28 14.90 30.34
CA THR A 433 8.53 13.77 29.79
C THR A 433 9.06 12.45 30.35
N GLN A 434 8.16 11.64 30.92
CA GLN A 434 8.45 10.26 31.29
C GLN A 434 8.78 9.47 30.01
N ARG A 435 9.99 8.90 29.95
CA ARG A 435 10.47 8.06 28.85
C ARG A 435 10.68 6.63 29.31
N CYS A 436 10.72 5.69 28.37
CA CYS A 436 10.63 4.26 28.68
C CYS A 436 11.97 3.54 28.72
N GLY A 437 13.06 4.31 28.67
CA GLY A 437 14.39 3.87 29.05
C GLY A 437 15.44 4.96 28.87
N GLY A 438 15.57 5.53 27.66
CA GLY A 438 16.68 6.43 27.34
C GLY A 438 16.46 7.89 27.75
N SER A 439 17.46 8.52 28.37
CA SER A 439 17.44 9.98 28.62
C SER A 439 18.00 10.75 27.41
N PHE A 440 17.16 10.92 26.37
CA PHE A 440 17.52 11.67 25.15
C PHE A 440 17.22 13.17 25.26
N SER A 441 16.55 13.61 26.33
CA SER A 441 16.24 15.03 26.62
C SER A 441 17.50 15.88 26.72
N SER A 442 18.54 15.34 27.36
CA SER A 442 19.86 16.00 27.45
C SER A 442 20.46 16.34 26.08
N ARG A 443 20.00 15.67 25.02
CA ARG A 443 20.40 15.87 23.62
C ARG A 443 19.30 16.50 22.79
N GLY A 444 18.23 16.97 23.43
CA GLY A 444 17.02 17.56 22.86
C GLY A 444 16.27 16.65 21.90
N GLY A 445 16.08 15.39 22.28
CA GLY A 445 15.19 14.46 21.59
C GLY A 445 15.76 13.84 20.31
N ILE A 446 17.08 13.89 20.10
CA ILE A 446 17.74 13.29 18.92
C ILE A 446 18.92 12.39 19.30
N ILE A 447 19.20 11.37 18.49
CA ILE A 447 20.35 10.48 18.66
C ILE A 447 20.87 9.91 17.33
N ASN A 448 22.18 9.68 17.21
CA ASN A 448 22.73 8.90 16.09
C ASN A 448 22.39 7.42 16.30
N GLY A 449 21.90 6.73 15.26
CA GLY A 449 21.43 5.34 15.33
C GLY A 449 22.43 4.39 15.98
N ALA A 450 23.63 4.30 15.41
CA ALA A 450 24.70 3.43 15.93
C ALA A 450 25.13 3.75 17.37
N GLN A 451 24.98 5.01 17.81
CA GLN A 451 25.25 5.41 19.19
C GLN A 451 24.17 4.92 20.17
N TRP A 452 22.93 4.78 19.71
CA TRP A 452 21.84 4.23 20.51
C TRP A 452 21.92 2.71 20.58
N TYR A 453 21.95 2.06 19.42
CA TYR A 453 22.27 0.64 19.23
C TYR A 453 22.65 0.38 17.77
N SER A 454 23.63 -0.49 17.54
CA SER A 454 24.12 -0.80 16.19
C SER A 454 23.30 -1.91 15.55
N PHE A 455 22.98 -1.76 14.27
CA PHE A 455 22.49 -2.84 13.42
C PHE A 455 22.73 -2.55 11.95
N ALA A 456 22.94 -3.60 11.15
CA ALA A 456 23.08 -3.51 9.70
C ALA A 456 21.72 -3.78 9.00
N GLY A 457 21.64 -3.37 7.73
CA GLY A 457 20.47 -3.65 6.87
C GLY A 457 19.22 -2.84 7.20
N GLY A 458 19.38 -1.66 7.79
CA GLY A 458 18.30 -0.70 8.03
C GLY A 458 17.91 0.09 6.78
N MET A 459 16.63 0.49 6.72
CA MET A 459 16.08 1.27 5.60
C MET A 459 16.70 2.68 5.51
N SER A 460 16.98 3.29 6.65
CA SER A 460 17.48 4.67 6.75
C SER A 460 18.89 4.81 6.13
N ASP A 461 19.81 3.94 6.52
CA ASP A 461 21.16 3.86 5.93
C ASP A 461 21.12 3.54 4.43
N PHE A 462 20.21 2.64 4.00
CA PHE A 462 20.06 2.27 2.60
C PHE A 462 19.60 3.46 1.73
N ASN A 463 18.62 4.23 2.20
CA ASN A 463 18.17 5.45 1.52
C ASN A 463 19.34 6.38 1.22
N TYR A 464 20.13 6.70 2.25
CA TYR A 464 21.24 7.65 2.15
C TYR A 464 22.39 7.11 1.29
N LEU A 465 22.67 5.81 1.32
CA LEU A 465 23.82 5.24 0.59
C LEU A 465 23.49 4.84 -0.85
N HIS A 466 22.24 4.49 -1.16
CA HIS A 466 21.83 4.01 -2.49
C HIS A 466 21.15 5.08 -3.36
N THR A 467 20.63 6.16 -2.74
CA THR A 467 19.86 7.20 -3.43
C THR A 467 20.27 8.60 -2.95
N ASN A 468 19.60 9.63 -3.46
CA ASN A 468 19.73 11.02 -2.96
C ASN A 468 18.97 11.26 -1.63
N CYS A 469 18.11 10.32 -1.20
CA CYS A 469 17.14 10.54 -0.14
C CYS A 469 17.80 10.54 1.25
N LEU A 470 17.58 11.61 2.01
CA LEU A 470 17.95 11.71 3.42
C LEU A 470 16.79 11.22 4.30
N GLU A 471 16.90 10.02 4.88
CA GLU A 471 15.85 9.44 5.72
C GLU A 471 16.16 9.53 7.22
N LEU A 472 15.13 9.79 8.02
CA LEU A 472 15.17 9.74 9.49
C LEU A 472 14.30 8.60 10.01
N THR A 473 14.64 8.10 11.20
CA THR A 473 13.81 7.17 11.97
C THR A 473 13.16 7.93 13.12
N VAL A 474 11.83 8.00 13.13
CA VAL A 474 11.04 8.78 14.10
C VAL A 474 10.38 7.81 15.08
N GLU A 475 10.86 7.73 16.31
CA GLU A 475 10.23 6.96 17.39
C GLU A 475 9.19 7.86 18.08
N LEU A 476 7.92 7.53 17.90
CA LEU A 476 6.79 8.41 18.22
C LEU A 476 6.32 8.32 19.68
N GLY A 477 6.71 7.28 20.40
CA GLY A 477 6.23 7.00 21.73
C GLY A 477 6.63 5.60 22.17
N CYS A 478 6.62 5.39 23.48
CA CYS A 478 7.03 4.11 24.05
C CYS A 478 6.06 2.97 23.81
N ASP A 479 4.77 3.28 23.91
CA ASP A 479 3.74 2.31 23.64
C ASP A 479 3.67 2.12 22.13
N LYS A 480 4.02 0.90 21.69
CA LYS A 480 4.02 0.55 20.27
C LYS A 480 2.59 0.51 19.72
N PHE A 481 1.63 0.14 20.57
CA PHE A 481 0.23 -0.01 20.25
C PHE A 481 -0.63 0.66 21.34
N PRO A 482 -0.67 2.02 21.37
CA PRO A 482 -1.36 2.76 22.42
C PRO A 482 -2.87 2.49 22.46
N SER A 483 -3.56 2.90 23.52
CA SER A 483 -5.03 2.86 23.52
C SER A 483 -5.62 3.85 22.51
N GLU A 484 -6.85 3.60 22.03
CA GLU A 484 -7.52 4.52 21.08
C GLU A 484 -7.71 5.94 21.66
N GLU A 485 -7.87 6.05 22.98
CA GLU A 485 -8.01 7.33 23.69
C GLU A 485 -6.76 8.22 23.54
N GLU A 486 -5.58 7.63 23.36
CA GLU A 486 -4.32 8.36 23.16
C GLU A 486 -4.11 8.83 21.71
N LEU A 487 -4.87 8.33 20.72
CA LEU A 487 -4.67 8.66 19.30
C LEU A 487 -4.87 10.15 18.99
N TYR A 488 -5.88 10.78 19.59
CA TYR A 488 -6.12 12.22 19.40
C TYR A 488 -5.05 13.11 20.05
N PRO A 489 -4.69 12.91 21.34
CA PRO A 489 -3.52 13.55 21.94
C PRO A 489 -2.25 13.38 21.12
N GLU A 490 -1.94 12.16 20.66
CA GLU A 490 -0.74 11.88 19.87
C GLU A 490 -0.73 12.58 18.52
N TRP A 491 -1.87 12.62 17.82
CA TRP A 491 -2.02 13.42 16.61
C TRP A 491 -1.71 14.89 16.86
N ARG A 492 -2.23 15.47 17.95
CA ARG A 492 -1.96 16.87 18.29
C ARG A 492 -0.50 17.14 18.60
N ARG A 493 0.21 16.19 19.24
CA ARG A 493 1.65 16.30 19.56
C ARG A 493 2.53 16.22 18.32
N ASN A 494 2.13 15.46 17.31
CA ASN A 494 2.93 15.19 16.11
C ASN A 494 2.58 16.05 14.89
N LYS A 495 1.36 16.59 14.78
CA LYS A 495 0.91 17.31 13.58
C LYS A 495 1.86 18.42 13.15
N GLU A 496 2.27 19.29 14.07
CA GLU A 496 3.18 20.40 13.75
C GLU A 496 4.58 19.91 13.35
N ALA A 497 5.07 18.84 13.99
CA ALA A 497 6.35 18.24 13.69
C ALA A 497 6.39 17.60 12.29
N LEU A 498 5.32 16.88 11.91
CA LEU A 498 5.16 16.31 10.57
C LEU A 498 5.18 17.41 9.51
N LEU A 499 4.39 18.48 9.68
CA LEU A 499 4.35 19.61 8.73
C LEU A 499 5.71 20.32 8.63
N SER A 500 6.33 20.65 9.77
CA SER A 500 7.64 21.32 9.81
C SER A 500 8.76 20.48 9.18
N PHE A 501 8.70 19.16 9.34
CA PHE A 501 9.63 18.24 8.70
C PHE A 501 9.45 18.24 7.18
N MET A 502 8.21 18.12 6.68
CA MET A 502 7.93 18.16 5.23
C MET A 502 8.39 19.49 4.61
N GLU A 503 8.16 20.61 5.29
CA GLU A 503 8.62 21.94 4.84
C GLU A 503 10.15 22.06 4.76
N SER A 504 10.89 21.24 5.51
CA SER A 504 12.36 21.28 5.53
C SER A 504 13.01 20.80 4.24
N VAL A 505 12.25 20.16 3.34
CA VAL A 505 12.75 19.83 1.99
C VAL A 505 13.11 21.08 1.19
N HIS A 506 12.53 22.24 1.53
CA HIS A 506 12.78 23.53 0.89
C HIS A 506 14.00 24.28 1.45
N ARG A 507 14.99 23.55 1.96
CA ARG A 507 16.27 24.09 2.49
C ARG A 507 17.44 23.75 1.56
N GLY A 508 18.56 24.46 1.72
CA GLY A 508 19.75 24.25 0.92
C GLY A 508 19.65 24.84 -0.49
N ILE A 509 20.05 24.08 -1.50
CA ILE A 509 20.03 24.48 -2.91
C ILE A 509 19.27 23.49 -3.78
N LYS A 510 18.70 23.98 -4.87
CA LYS A 510 18.17 23.20 -5.99
C LYS A 510 18.49 23.87 -7.30
N GLY A 511 18.42 23.15 -8.40
CA GLY A 511 18.69 23.72 -9.72
C GLY A 511 18.65 22.68 -10.81
N VAL A 512 18.99 23.09 -12.03
CA VAL A 512 19.05 22.22 -13.20
C VAL A 512 20.45 22.21 -13.79
N VAL A 513 20.96 21.04 -14.10
CA VAL A 513 22.17 20.83 -14.90
C VAL A 513 21.76 20.61 -16.34
N ARG A 514 22.25 21.48 -17.24
CA ARG A 514 21.89 21.47 -18.65
C ARG A 514 23.12 21.45 -19.54
N ASP A 515 22.95 20.98 -20.77
CA ASP A 515 23.93 21.19 -21.84
C ASP A 515 23.80 22.61 -22.43
N ARG A 516 24.65 22.93 -23.43
CA ARG A 516 24.60 24.23 -24.13
C ARG A 516 23.36 24.41 -25.02
N ASP A 517 22.72 23.31 -25.39
CA ASP A 517 21.52 23.30 -26.22
C ASP A 517 20.25 23.48 -25.36
N GLY A 518 20.40 23.45 -24.03
CA GLY A 518 19.34 23.69 -23.05
C GLY A 518 18.68 22.42 -22.53
N ASN A 519 19.14 21.24 -22.94
CA ASN A 519 18.60 19.96 -22.49
C ASN A 519 19.11 19.63 -21.08
N GLY A 520 18.23 19.08 -20.24
CA GLY A 520 18.61 18.54 -18.94
C GLY A 520 19.57 17.36 -19.07
N ILE A 521 20.56 17.27 -18.19
CA ILE A 521 21.51 16.16 -18.14
C ILE A 521 21.13 15.26 -16.96
N LYS A 522 20.56 14.08 -17.26
CA LYS A 522 20.28 13.02 -16.29
C LYS A 522 21.57 12.44 -15.69
N GLY A 523 21.56 12.14 -14.40
CA GLY A 523 22.68 11.48 -13.72
C GLY A 523 23.96 12.33 -13.61
N ALA A 524 23.87 13.64 -13.82
CA ALA A 524 24.96 14.55 -13.53
C ALA A 524 25.21 14.60 -12.01
N ILE A 525 26.48 14.64 -11.63
CA ILE A 525 26.92 14.60 -10.24
C ILE A 525 27.08 16.03 -9.73
N ILE A 526 26.43 16.33 -8.60
CA ILE A 526 26.62 17.56 -7.85
C ILE A 526 27.43 17.25 -6.59
N SER A 527 28.65 17.76 -6.55
CA SER A 527 29.56 17.59 -5.42
C SER A 527 29.76 18.88 -4.64
N VAL A 528 29.86 18.76 -3.32
CA VAL A 528 30.07 19.91 -2.42
C VAL A 528 31.42 19.76 -1.73
N ARG A 529 32.33 20.70 -1.99
CA ARG A 529 33.68 20.63 -1.43
C ARG A 529 33.64 20.56 0.10
N GLY A 530 34.21 19.48 0.64
CA GLY A 530 34.28 19.21 2.08
C GLY A 530 33.24 18.22 2.59
N ILE A 531 32.23 17.89 1.78
CA ILE A 531 31.23 16.87 2.09
C ILE A 531 31.43 15.70 1.13
N ARG A 532 31.85 14.54 1.65
CA ARG A 532 32.12 13.34 0.84
C ARG A 532 30.87 12.48 0.66
N HIS A 533 29.86 13.09 0.09
CA HIS A 533 28.63 12.45 -0.33
C HIS A 533 28.00 13.37 -1.38
N ASP A 534 28.05 12.91 -2.63
CA ASP A 534 27.56 13.63 -3.80
C ASP A 534 26.11 13.21 -4.10
N ILE A 535 25.39 14.03 -4.85
CA ILE A 535 24.03 13.71 -5.31
C ILE A 535 23.99 13.65 -6.83
N THR A 536 22.96 13.04 -7.39
CA THR A 536 22.72 12.95 -8.83
C THR A 536 21.50 13.75 -9.26
N THR A 537 21.46 14.20 -10.52
CA THR A 537 20.28 14.81 -11.13
C THR A 537 19.26 13.76 -11.57
N ALA A 538 17.97 14.12 -11.51
CA ALA A 538 16.86 13.33 -12.01
C ALA A 538 16.76 13.38 -13.55
N GLU A 539 15.67 12.84 -14.11
CA GLU A 539 15.49 12.66 -15.56
C GLU A 539 15.66 13.96 -16.37
N ASP A 540 15.06 15.05 -15.88
CA ASP A 540 15.11 16.37 -16.54
C ASP A 540 16.32 17.22 -16.13
N GLY A 541 17.29 16.60 -15.44
CA GLY A 541 18.54 17.23 -15.03
C GLY A 541 18.45 18.11 -13.78
N ASP A 542 17.32 18.13 -13.09
CA ASP A 542 17.16 18.84 -11.82
C ASP A 542 17.69 18.06 -10.62
N TYR A 543 18.00 18.80 -9.56
CA TYR A 543 18.58 18.25 -8.34
C TYR A 543 18.20 19.08 -7.12
N TRP A 544 18.30 18.45 -5.94
CA TRP A 544 18.11 19.08 -4.63
C TRP A 544 19.24 18.66 -3.69
N ARG A 545 19.99 19.63 -3.16
CA ARG A 545 21.04 19.41 -2.17
C ARG A 545 20.73 20.19 -0.91
N LEU A 546 20.32 19.49 0.14
CA LEU A 546 20.12 20.10 1.44
C LEU A 546 21.48 20.47 2.04
N LEU A 547 21.58 21.72 2.50
CA LEU A 547 22.78 22.28 3.09
C LEU A 547 22.37 23.25 4.19
N ILE A 548 23.16 23.28 5.25
CA ILE A 548 23.02 24.30 6.30
C ILE A 548 23.49 25.68 5.77
N PRO A 549 23.12 26.79 6.42
CA PRO A 549 23.68 28.10 6.09
C PRO A 549 25.21 28.12 6.16
N GLY A 550 25.85 28.66 5.13
CA GLY A 550 27.30 28.58 4.98
C GLY A 550 27.79 29.01 3.60
N VAL A 551 29.12 28.94 3.39
CA VAL A 551 29.75 29.21 2.09
C VAL A 551 30.28 27.90 1.52
N TYR A 552 29.86 27.57 0.31
CA TYR A 552 30.18 26.29 -0.33
C TYR A 552 30.80 26.50 -1.71
N ILE A 553 31.59 25.53 -2.14
CA ILE A 553 32.02 25.40 -3.53
C ILE A 553 31.34 24.14 -4.05
N VAL A 554 30.43 24.34 -5.00
CA VAL A 554 29.61 23.29 -5.60
C VAL A 554 30.11 23.04 -7.01
N THR A 555 30.30 21.78 -7.36
CA THR A 555 30.78 21.37 -8.69
C THR A 555 29.76 20.46 -9.34
N ALA A 556 29.39 20.76 -10.59
CA ALA A 556 28.61 19.86 -11.42
C ALA A 556 29.53 19.17 -12.44
N THR A 557 29.40 17.85 -12.57
CA THR A 557 30.13 17.01 -13.53
C THR A 557 29.20 15.99 -14.18
N ALA A 558 29.48 15.60 -15.42
CA ALA A 558 28.78 14.51 -16.09
C ALA A 558 29.71 13.83 -17.10
N PRO A 559 29.59 12.51 -17.35
CA PRO A 559 30.39 11.82 -18.35
C PRO A 559 30.25 12.47 -19.75
N GLY A 560 31.38 12.78 -20.41
CA GLY A 560 31.39 13.48 -21.70
C GLY A 560 31.16 15.00 -21.63
N TYR A 561 31.20 15.59 -20.44
CA TYR A 561 31.03 17.03 -20.22
C TYR A 561 32.14 17.63 -19.35
N SER A 562 32.46 18.89 -19.60
CA SER A 562 33.38 19.70 -18.80
C SER A 562 32.82 19.96 -17.41
N LYS A 563 33.65 19.86 -16.36
CA LYS A 563 33.25 20.24 -14.99
C LYS A 563 33.06 21.74 -14.82
N VAL A 564 32.04 22.15 -14.06
CA VAL A 564 31.78 23.56 -13.72
C VAL A 564 31.69 23.73 -12.21
N MET A 565 32.42 24.71 -11.66
CA MET A 565 32.44 25.02 -10.24
C MET A 565 31.82 26.39 -9.95
N LYS A 566 30.99 26.47 -8.92
CA LYS A 566 30.39 27.71 -8.43
C LYS A 566 30.60 27.86 -6.93
N ARG A 567 30.96 29.08 -6.50
CA ARG A 567 30.97 29.44 -5.09
C ARG A 567 29.62 30.06 -4.72
N ILE A 568 28.96 29.49 -3.71
CA ILE A 568 27.65 29.92 -3.25
C ILE A 568 27.69 30.32 -1.77
N LYS A 569 26.77 31.18 -1.35
CA LYS A 569 26.59 31.59 0.05
C LYS A 569 25.12 31.44 0.42
N LEU A 570 24.84 30.59 1.41
CA LEU A 570 23.52 30.36 1.97
C LEU A 570 23.35 31.19 3.25
N PRO A 571 22.45 32.19 3.28
CA PRO A 571 22.22 33.01 4.47
C PRO A 571 21.53 32.24 5.60
N HIS A 572 21.66 32.70 6.84
CA HIS A 572 20.98 32.10 8.00
C HIS A 572 19.46 32.32 8.00
N THR A 573 18.98 33.38 7.34
CA THR A 573 17.57 33.79 7.27
C THR A 573 16.84 33.24 6.05
N MET A 574 17.33 32.14 5.48
CA MET A 574 16.79 31.59 4.23
C MET A 574 15.39 31.03 4.45
N GLN A 575 14.40 31.63 3.78
CA GLN A 575 12.99 31.21 3.83
C GLN A 575 12.61 30.26 2.68
N LYS A 576 13.46 30.16 1.64
CA LYS A 576 13.23 29.34 0.44
C LYS A 576 14.55 28.73 -0.05
N THR A 577 14.50 27.59 -0.74
CA THR A 577 15.66 26.94 -1.35
C THR A 577 16.39 27.86 -2.35
N GLY A 578 17.72 27.83 -2.35
CA GLY A 578 18.54 28.64 -3.24
C GLY A 578 18.61 28.02 -4.63
N ARG A 579 18.39 28.80 -5.68
CA ARG A 579 18.47 28.31 -7.06
C ARG A 579 19.90 28.40 -7.60
N VAL A 580 20.47 27.28 -8.05
CA VAL A 580 21.82 27.20 -8.61
C VAL A 580 21.83 26.29 -9.84
N ASP A 581 21.72 26.87 -11.02
CA ASP A 581 21.73 26.10 -12.28
C ASP A 581 23.16 25.90 -12.81
N PHE A 582 23.44 24.82 -13.53
CA PHE A 582 24.74 24.56 -14.16
C PHE A 582 24.57 24.33 -15.66
N VAL A 583 25.51 24.84 -16.46
CA VAL A 583 25.56 24.58 -17.90
C VAL A 583 26.90 23.94 -18.21
N LEU A 584 26.86 22.67 -18.63
CA LEU A 584 28.07 21.90 -18.95
C LEU A 584 28.32 21.91 -20.45
N LYS A 585 29.59 22.01 -20.85
CA LYS A 585 30.00 21.93 -22.25
C LYS A 585 30.38 20.49 -22.59
N ARG A 586 29.90 19.96 -23.72
CA ARG A 586 30.39 18.67 -24.22
C ARG A 586 31.88 18.75 -24.50
N GLU A 587 32.63 17.81 -23.94
CA GLU A 587 34.04 17.62 -24.21
C GLU A 587 34.25 16.19 -24.72
N PRO A 588 35.07 16.01 -25.77
CA PRO A 588 35.40 14.66 -26.21
C PRO A 588 36.00 13.92 -25.03
N VAL A 589 35.48 12.72 -24.77
CA VAL A 589 36.05 11.81 -23.78
C VAL A 589 37.46 11.50 -24.29
N GLU A 590 38.49 12.14 -23.71
CA GLU A 590 39.83 11.62 -23.89
C GLU A 590 39.79 10.17 -23.37
N PRO A 591 40.31 9.20 -24.14
CA PRO A 591 40.45 7.85 -23.64
C PRO A 591 41.50 7.90 -22.54
N ASP A 592 41.07 8.23 -21.33
CA ASP A 592 41.83 7.90 -20.14
C ASP A 592 42.03 6.39 -20.21
N LEU A 593 43.29 5.97 -20.31
CA LEU A 593 43.72 4.57 -20.19
C LEU A 593 43.23 3.90 -18.88
N ASP A 594 42.57 4.67 -18.00
CA ASP A 594 41.99 4.32 -16.71
C ASP A 594 40.47 4.00 -16.75
N TYR A 595 39.76 4.13 -17.89
CA TYR A 595 38.33 3.73 -17.98
C TYR A 595 38.09 2.22 -17.89
N LEU A 596 39.14 1.40 -17.92
CA LEU A 596 39.06 -0.06 -17.78
C LEU A 596 38.89 -0.53 -16.31
N ASN A 597 38.87 0.37 -15.32
CA ASN A 597 38.80 0.00 -13.89
C ASN A 597 37.79 0.82 -13.06
N ILE A 598 36.71 1.34 -13.65
CA ILE A 598 35.51 1.75 -12.90
C ILE A 598 34.44 0.67 -13.12
N PRO A 599 34.41 -0.42 -12.33
CA PRO A 599 33.42 -1.47 -12.49
C PRO A 599 32.07 -1.06 -11.86
N GLU A 600 31.50 0.11 -12.16
CA GLU A 600 30.48 0.67 -11.25
C GLU A 600 29.33 1.49 -11.87
N LEU A 601 29.37 2.00 -13.11
CA LEU A 601 28.17 2.61 -13.72
C LEU A 601 27.17 1.54 -14.20
N ASP A 602 27.65 0.51 -14.91
CA ASP A 602 26.82 -0.61 -15.39
C ASP A 602 26.16 -1.41 -14.24
N ASN A 603 26.75 -1.42 -13.05
CA ASN A 603 26.22 -2.17 -11.90
C ASN A 603 25.16 -1.41 -11.10
N TYR A 604 25.13 -0.06 -11.12
CA TYR A 604 24.05 0.68 -10.46
C TYR A 604 22.74 0.56 -11.24
N ASP A 605 22.82 0.62 -12.58
CA ASP A 605 21.66 0.42 -13.45
C ASP A 605 21.12 -1.01 -13.36
N ARG A 606 21.99 -1.99 -13.08
CA ARG A 606 21.61 -3.38 -12.79
C ARG A 606 20.99 -3.53 -11.40
N PHE A 607 19.70 -3.15 -11.28
CA PHE A 607 18.96 -3.20 -10.01
C PHE A 607 18.94 -4.59 -9.39
N ASP A 608 18.49 -5.58 -10.15
CA ASP A 608 18.39 -6.98 -9.73
C ASP A 608 18.96 -7.85 -10.87
N PRO A 609 20.12 -8.48 -10.66
CA PRO A 609 20.79 -9.29 -11.67
C PRO A 609 20.07 -10.62 -11.97
N PHE A 610 19.13 -11.04 -11.12
CA PHE A 610 18.39 -12.30 -11.21
C PHE A 610 16.93 -12.11 -11.67
N ASN A 611 16.41 -10.88 -11.66
CA ASN A 611 15.16 -10.54 -12.34
C ASN A 611 15.37 -10.35 -13.85
N ALA A 612 15.62 -11.45 -14.54
CA ALA A 612 15.33 -11.58 -15.98
C ALA A 612 13.81 -11.79 -16.24
N PHE A 613 12.93 -11.31 -15.35
CA PHE A 613 11.48 -11.40 -15.50
C PHE A 613 10.88 -10.27 -16.38
N GLU A 614 11.70 -9.32 -16.85
CA GLU A 614 11.31 -8.38 -17.91
C GLU A 614 11.75 -8.80 -19.33
N GLN A 615 12.31 -10.01 -19.51
CA GLN A 615 12.62 -10.58 -20.84
C GLN A 615 11.60 -11.63 -21.34
N HIS A 616 10.42 -11.75 -20.73
CA HIS A 616 9.31 -12.56 -21.24
C HIS A 616 8.09 -11.69 -21.57
N ASN A 617 8.32 -10.54 -22.20
CA ASN A 617 7.33 -9.76 -22.95
C ASN A 617 7.86 -9.35 -24.33
N GLU A 618 8.75 -10.15 -24.91
CA GLU A 618 8.90 -10.23 -26.36
C GLU A 618 7.95 -11.34 -26.83
N PRO A 619 7.11 -11.12 -27.84
CA PRO A 619 6.19 -12.14 -28.31
C PRO A 619 6.99 -13.29 -28.93
N ASP A 620 7.03 -14.42 -28.25
CA ASP A 620 7.65 -15.63 -28.77
C ASP A 620 6.82 -16.09 -29.99
N ARG A 621 7.38 -15.89 -31.18
CA ARG A 621 6.74 -16.25 -32.44
C ARG A 621 6.71 -17.76 -32.57
N GLY A 622 5.59 -18.37 -32.19
CA GLY A 622 5.30 -19.77 -32.50
C GLY A 622 5.16 -19.99 -34.02
N GLU A 623 5.77 -21.07 -34.52
CA GLU A 623 5.84 -21.46 -35.94
C GLU A 623 4.50 -21.76 -36.64
N ASN A 624 3.33 -21.48 -36.06
CA ASN A 624 2.03 -21.79 -36.68
C ASN A 624 0.94 -20.71 -36.55
N GLY A 625 1.29 -19.44 -36.35
CA GLY A 625 0.42 -18.30 -36.73
C GLY A 625 -1.01 -18.22 -36.15
N GLU A 626 -1.35 -18.96 -35.09
CA GLU A 626 -2.61 -18.82 -34.37
C GLU A 626 -2.35 -18.24 -32.96
N GLU A 627 -2.87 -17.03 -32.72
CA GLU A 627 -2.85 -16.35 -31.41
C GLU A 627 -3.57 -17.22 -30.37
N ARG A 628 -2.80 -17.78 -29.44
CA ARG A 628 -3.36 -18.43 -28.25
C ARG A 628 -3.78 -17.33 -27.29
N SER A 629 -5.09 -17.11 -27.14
CA SER A 629 -5.64 -16.10 -26.22
C SER A 629 -5.05 -16.26 -24.81
N GLU A 630 -4.26 -15.30 -24.35
CA GLU A 630 -3.80 -15.25 -22.96
C GLU A 630 -4.99 -15.23 -22.02
N LYS A 631 -5.03 -16.16 -21.07
CA LYS A 631 -6.08 -16.20 -20.06
C LYS A 631 -5.81 -15.12 -19.00
N PRO A 632 -6.83 -14.40 -18.51
CA PRO A 632 -6.65 -13.33 -17.52
C PRO A 632 -5.94 -13.80 -16.24
N TRP A 633 -5.27 -12.88 -15.53
CA TRP A 633 -4.49 -13.18 -14.31
C TRP A 633 -5.29 -13.91 -13.22
N TRP A 634 -6.58 -13.64 -13.11
CA TRP A 634 -7.47 -14.28 -12.13
C TRP A 634 -7.82 -15.74 -12.49
N TRP A 635 -7.51 -16.21 -13.70
CA TRP A 635 -7.76 -17.59 -14.13
C TRP A 635 -7.02 -18.61 -13.25
N ALA A 636 -5.88 -18.20 -12.68
CA ALA A 636 -5.08 -19.02 -11.77
C ALA A 636 -5.88 -19.51 -10.56
N TYR A 637 -6.73 -18.64 -9.96
CA TYR A 637 -7.54 -18.95 -8.76
C TYR A 637 -8.48 -20.13 -8.98
N PHE A 638 -8.95 -20.34 -10.21
CA PHE A 638 -9.86 -21.44 -10.53
C PHE A 638 -9.14 -22.68 -11.08
N SER A 639 -7.93 -22.52 -11.63
CA SER A 639 -7.17 -23.62 -12.22
C SER A 639 -6.40 -24.48 -11.21
N GLN A 640 -6.15 -23.98 -10.00
CA GLN A 640 -5.33 -24.65 -8.98
C GLN A 640 -6.12 -25.62 -8.08
N LEU A 641 -7.46 -25.67 -8.19
CA LEU A 641 -8.33 -26.34 -7.22
C LEU A 641 -8.95 -27.67 -7.70
N GLY A 642 -8.50 -28.23 -8.83
CA GLY A 642 -8.94 -29.55 -9.30
C GLY A 642 -10.38 -29.63 -9.82
N THR A 643 -11.14 -28.53 -9.79
CA THR A 643 -12.44 -28.37 -10.47
C THR A 643 -12.24 -27.83 -11.89
N SER A 644 -13.18 -28.14 -12.80
CA SER A 644 -13.13 -27.56 -14.15
C SER A 644 -13.25 -26.04 -14.06
N PRO A 645 -12.28 -25.26 -14.60
CA PRO A 645 -12.29 -23.82 -14.43
C PRO A 645 -13.51 -23.19 -15.15
N PRO A 646 -14.15 -22.17 -14.55
CA PRO A 646 -15.41 -21.61 -15.03
C PRO A 646 -15.18 -20.79 -16.31
N THR A 647 -15.34 -21.42 -17.47
CA THR A 647 -15.23 -20.73 -18.76
C THR A 647 -16.27 -19.63 -18.95
N TRP A 648 -17.41 -19.70 -18.25
CA TRP A 648 -18.44 -18.66 -18.23
C TRP A 648 -18.00 -17.33 -17.59
N LEU A 649 -16.84 -17.29 -16.92
CA LEU A 649 -16.23 -16.02 -16.46
C LEU A 649 -15.43 -15.30 -17.54
N LEU A 650 -15.14 -15.94 -18.68
CA LEU A 650 -14.44 -15.33 -19.80
C LEU A 650 -15.44 -14.61 -20.71
N ARG A 651 -15.13 -13.36 -21.09
CA ARG A 651 -15.99 -12.58 -22.01
C ARG A 651 -16.01 -13.12 -23.43
N ASN A 652 -14.89 -13.72 -23.86
CA ASN A 652 -14.69 -14.25 -25.20
C ASN A 652 -14.27 -15.71 -25.08
N TYR A 653 -15.24 -16.62 -25.07
CA TYR A 653 -15.00 -18.06 -25.21
C TYR A 653 -15.84 -18.62 -26.36
#